data_AF-A0A944QX89-F1
#
_entry.id   AF-A0A944QX89-F1
#
_cell.length_a   1.000
_cell.length_b   1.000
_cell.length_c   1.000
_cell.angle_alpha   90.00
_cell.angle_beta   90.00
_cell.angle_gamma   90.00
#
_symmetry.space_group_name_H-M   'P 1'
#
loop_
_entity.id
_entity.type
_entity.pdbx_description
1 polymer ?
#
loop_
_entity_poly.entity_id
_entity_poly.type
_entity_poly.pdbx_seq_one_letter_code
_entity_poly.pdbx_strand_id
1 'polypeptide(L)'
;MRRHTTGWLLLFLGLYSAALRAELTLSAPTDVPAGARVVIDVNGETGNRDFVTIVPVGEAEGGYSDYKYVRSKNRVELRAPEDAGDYEIRYLDANPPYATKARQPLAVIPVEAKVEAPAQVDAGAKFQITWSGPDNPQDFIALSDPQGDRNARRWITYAYTKKGNPVTLTAPDKPGSYEIHYRTGVKYYILARTAVSVAGTTAKLDAPARVKAGQAFQVSWSGPDNSQDFIAISAQDSDHRAYHHYQYTRKGSPVTLHAPDEPGSYEVRYQTGQSYAILASRLISVDAVTATLEGPAEVEGGAPFEMGWSGPDNPGDYIAVMESGSDQRAPARGKWAYTRYGTPARLRAPQQAGEYEIRYQTGQSAAILARHGLRVTPPPVPPGHLDVTLDPGASAFGANDAVEIILDASGSMLKRQDGKRRIEIAREVLLDLTGDPIPTGTPFALRVFGHKEADACRTDLEESLAPLDPERVDARIKRVQAMNLAKTPIARSLELVAEDLAGVAGERIVILITDGEETCGGDPAAAIEGLKAKGMDVRVNIVGFAIDDEALKSRFRYWADLGDGDYHDAAGADDLKRSMNHALQAPYDVVDANGKVVASGRVGDNGVDLAPGEYRVETRTAPPLQGKATVVSDKRAGVVLGRVNQTGR
;
A
#
# COMPACT_ATOMS: atom_id res chain seq x y z
N MET A 1 -73.81 114.36 47.13
CA MET A 1 -73.33 115.24 46.05
C MET A 1 -71.83 115.01 45.88
N ARG A 2 -71.39 114.82 44.62
CA ARG A 2 -70.04 114.48 44.10
C ARG A 2 -69.46 113.11 44.52
N ARG A 3 -69.02 112.31 43.52
CA ARG A 3 -68.49 110.94 43.66
C ARG A 3 -66.98 110.91 43.40
N HIS A 4 -66.26 110.29 44.33
CA HIS A 4 -64.82 110.02 44.40
C HIS A 4 -64.61 108.50 44.61
N THR A 5 -63.37 108.02 44.38
CA THR A 5 -62.79 106.69 44.77
C THR A 5 -63.44 105.47 44.09
N THR A 6 -62.79 104.38 43.65
CA THR A 6 -61.67 103.48 44.09
C THR A 6 -61.44 102.51 42.88
N GLY A 7 -60.28 102.01 42.44
CA GLY A 7 -59.34 101.05 43.07
C GLY A 7 -59.51 99.62 42.51
N TRP A 8 -58.53 99.04 41.77
CA TRP A 8 -58.16 97.60 41.78
C TRP A 8 -56.81 97.28 41.07
N LEU A 9 -56.05 96.39 41.73
CA LEU A 9 -54.72 95.82 41.48
C LEU A 9 -54.76 94.67 40.46
N LEU A 10 -53.67 94.38 39.72
CA LEU A 10 -53.23 93.01 39.39
C LEU A 10 -51.77 92.98 38.90
N LEU A 11 -50.95 92.17 39.59
CA LEU A 11 -49.55 91.83 39.34
C LEU A 11 -49.39 90.82 38.20
N PHE A 12 -48.27 90.86 37.48
CA PHE A 12 -47.58 89.65 37.00
C PHE A 12 -46.06 89.82 37.11
N LEU A 13 -45.43 88.98 37.95
CA LEU A 13 -43.99 88.75 38.03
C LEU A 13 -43.53 87.90 36.83
N GLY A 14 -42.44 88.30 36.18
CA GLY A 14 -41.65 87.46 35.29
C GLY A 14 -40.21 87.39 35.78
N LEU A 15 -39.89 86.37 36.58
CA LEU A 15 -38.54 86.01 36.98
C LEU A 15 -37.76 85.50 35.76
N TYR A 16 -36.85 86.30 35.20
CA TYR A 16 -35.78 85.79 34.34
C TYR A 16 -34.71 85.14 35.25
N SER A 17 -34.79 83.83 35.42
CA SER A 17 -33.64 83.04 35.88
C SER A 17 -32.67 82.91 34.71
N ALA A 18 -31.58 83.67 34.73
CA ALA A 18 -30.41 83.35 33.92
C ALA A 18 -29.76 82.10 34.54
N ALA A 19 -30.11 80.92 34.03
CA ALA A 19 -29.31 79.73 34.29
C ALA A 19 -27.94 79.96 33.65
N LEU A 20 -26.88 80.10 34.46
CA LEU A 20 -25.51 79.95 33.98
C LEU A 20 -25.42 78.54 33.35
N ARG A 21 -25.44 78.46 32.02
CA ARG A 21 -24.96 77.26 31.35
C ARG A 21 -23.46 77.17 31.61
N ALA A 22 -23.02 76.07 32.21
CA ALA A 22 -21.59 75.79 32.32
C ALA A 22 -20.98 75.81 30.92
N GLU A 23 -19.97 76.66 30.70
CA GLU A 23 -19.26 76.70 29.42
C GLU A 23 -18.55 75.37 29.17
N LEU A 24 -18.59 74.90 27.91
CA LEU A 24 -17.86 73.71 27.50
C LEU A 24 -16.36 73.97 27.66
N THR A 25 -15.67 73.14 28.44
CA THR A 25 -14.23 73.28 28.69
C THR A 25 -13.50 71.97 28.44
N LEU A 26 -12.22 72.10 28.05
CA LEU A 26 -11.29 71.00 27.91
C LEU A 26 -10.32 71.01 29.09
N SER A 27 -9.97 69.82 29.56
CA SER A 27 -8.92 69.62 30.57
C SER A 27 -7.96 68.54 30.07
N ALA A 28 -6.76 68.94 29.73
CA ALA A 28 -5.65 68.09 29.33
C ALA A 28 -4.34 68.68 29.86
N PRO A 29 -3.21 67.95 29.82
CA PRO A 29 -1.91 68.54 30.09
C PRO A 29 -1.64 69.76 29.21
N THR A 30 -0.96 70.77 29.74
CA THR A 30 -0.55 71.98 29.00
C THR A 30 0.63 71.73 28.07
N ASP A 31 1.41 70.69 28.37
CA ASP A 31 2.55 70.25 27.59
C ASP A 31 2.62 68.71 27.61
N VAL A 32 3.06 68.14 26.50
CA VAL A 32 3.21 66.69 26.33
C VAL A 32 4.40 66.38 25.43
N PRO A 33 5.14 65.29 25.71
CA PRO A 33 6.19 64.84 24.79
C PRO A 33 5.63 64.49 23.41
N ALA A 34 6.40 64.78 22.36
CA ALA A 34 6.02 64.42 20.99
C ALA A 34 5.69 62.93 20.85
N GLY A 35 4.58 62.63 20.16
CA GLY A 35 4.05 61.28 20.00
C GLY A 35 3.36 60.67 21.22
N ALA A 36 3.43 61.31 22.41
CA ALA A 36 2.86 60.77 23.64
C ALA A 36 1.32 60.71 23.62
N ARG A 37 0.74 59.90 24.51
CA ARG A 37 -0.71 59.83 24.71
C ARG A 37 -1.19 61.07 25.46
N VAL A 38 -2.14 61.79 24.87
CA VAL A 38 -2.82 62.93 25.48
C VAL A 38 -4.21 62.47 25.90
N VAL A 39 -4.45 62.42 27.21
CA VAL A 39 -5.78 62.18 27.79
C VAL A 39 -6.47 63.53 27.94
N ILE A 40 -7.67 63.64 27.37
CA ILE A 40 -8.41 64.89 27.27
C ILE A 40 -9.78 64.66 27.87
N ASP A 41 -10.06 65.35 28.97
CA ASP A 41 -11.36 65.39 29.62
C ASP A 41 -12.18 66.55 29.05
N VAL A 42 -13.43 66.25 28.71
CA VAL A 42 -14.39 67.20 28.13
C VAL A 42 -15.50 67.44 29.16
N ASN A 43 -15.59 68.67 29.66
CA ASN A 43 -16.55 69.06 30.68
C ASN A 43 -17.61 69.98 30.09
N GLY A 44 -18.87 69.56 30.13
CA GLY A 44 -20.02 70.32 29.61
C GLY A 44 -21.00 69.44 28.85
N GLU A 45 -22.02 70.06 28.23
CA GLU A 45 -22.95 69.35 27.35
C GLU A 45 -22.27 69.04 26.01
N THR A 46 -22.19 67.75 25.65
CA THR A 46 -21.51 67.29 24.43
C THR A 46 -22.47 66.69 23.41
N GLY A 47 -22.25 66.92 22.11
CA GLY A 47 -22.96 66.22 21.05
C GLY A 47 -22.44 64.80 20.81
N ASN A 48 -23.34 63.88 20.42
CA ASN A 48 -23.01 62.46 20.21
C ASN A 48 -21.99 62.20 19.08
N ARG A 49 -21.79 63.15 18.18
CA ARG A 49 -20.86 63.06 17.03
C ARG A 49 -19.78 64.13 17.06
N ASP A 50 -19.74 64.92 18.12
CA ASP A 50 -18.71 65.92 18.30
C ASP A 50 -17.39 65.22 18.61
N PHE A 51 -16.29 65.87 18.25
CA PHE A 51 -14.98 65.25 18.28
C PHE A 51 -13.90 66.20 18.75
N VAL A 52 -12.82 65.61 19.26
CA VAL A 52 -11.62 66.32 19.66
C VAL A 52 -10.51 66.01 18.67
N THR A 53 -9.69 67.01 18.36
CA THR A 53 -8.48 66.91 17.54
C THR A 53 -7.36 67.77 18.15
N ILE A 54 -6.11 67.51 17.74
CA ILE A 54 -4.94 68.33 18.07
C ILE A 54 -4.42 68.91 16.76
N VAL A 55 -4.32 70.22 16.64
CA VAL A 55 -3.86 70.90 15.41
C VAL A 55 -2.82 71.97 15.74
N PRO A 56 -1.93 72.33 14.80
CA PRO A 56 -1.00 73.43 15.02
C PRO A 56 -1.73 74.73 15.36
N VAL A 57 -1.14 75.57 16.20
CA VAL A 57 -1.71 76.90 16.47
C VAL A 57 -1.82 77.69 15.15
N GLY A 58 -3.00 78.25 14.90
CA GLY A 58 -3.29 79.03 13.68
C GLY A 58 -3.89 78.23 12.53
N GLU A 59 -4.14 76.93 12.70
CA GLU A 59 -4.88 76.09 11.74
C GLU A 59 -6.26 76.71 11.42
N ALA A 60 -6.77 76.56 10.20
CA ALA A 60 -8.06 77.15 9.80
C ALA A 60 -9.23 76.64 10.68
N GLU A 61 -10.27 77.47 10.85
CA GLU A 61 -11.50 77.07 11.58
C GLU A 61 -12.13 75.84 10.90
N GLY A 62 -12.52 74.84 11.70
CA GLY A 62 -12.98 73.56 11.19
C GLY A 62 -11.90 72.58 10.74
N GLY A 63 -10.63 73.01 10.71
CA GLY A 63 -9.47 72.15 10.44
C GLY A 63 -9.25 71.13 11.56
N TYR A 64 -8.95 69.88 11.17
CA TYR A 64 -8.65 68.78 12.07
C TYR A 64 -7.56 67.88 11.49
N SER A 65 -6.82 67.21 12.38
CA SER A 65 -5.83 66.18 12.02
C SER A 65 -6.32 64.80 12.51
N ASP A 66 -5.56 64.10 13.34
CA ASP A 66 -6.07 62.95 14.09
C ASP A 66 -7.18 63.41 15.04
N TYR A 67 -8.29 62.67 15.06
CA TYR A 67 -9.45 63.01 15.86
C TYR A 67 -10.11 61.80 16.53
N LYS A 68 -10.86 62.07 17.61
CA LYS A 68 -11.68 61.09 18.31
C LYS A 68 -13.03 61.68 18.67
N TYR A 69 -14.09 60.92 18.36
CA TYR A 69 -15.43 61.24 18.82
C TYR A 69 -15.53 61.13 20.34
N VAL A 70 -16.12 62.13 20.98
CA VAL A 70 -16.28 62.18 22.44
C VAL A 70 -17.35 61.19 22.91
N ARG A 71 -18.50 61.15 22.20
CA ARG A 71 -19.66 60.31 22.54
C ARG A 71 -20.04 60.48 24.03
N SER A 72 -20.58 59.44 24.66
CA SER A 72 -20.99 59.45 26.08
C SER A 72 -19.86 59.35 27.10
N LYS A 73 -18.59 59.34 26.66
CA LYS A 73 -17.46 58.98 27.54
C LYS A 73 -16.82 60.17 28.24
N ASN A 74 -17.06 61.41 27.78
CA ASN A 74 -16.48 62.67 28.29
C ASN A 74 -14.95 62.69 28.50
N ARG A 75 -14.26 61.64 28.02
CA ARG A 75 -12.81 61.46 28.08
C ARG A 75 -12.38 60.80 26.78
N VAL A 76 -11.43 61.42 26.10
CA VAL A 76 -10.86 60.94 24.83
C VAL A 76 -9.35 60.91 24.90
N GLU A 77 -8.76 60.11 24.02
CA GLU A 77 -7.32 59.89 24.01
C GLU A 77 -6.81 60.03 22.59
N LEU A 78 -5.91 60.99 22.41
CA LEU A 78 -5.22 61.26 21.15
C LEU A 78 -3.72 61.06 21.34
N ARG A 79 -2.99 61.00 20.24
CA ARG A 79 -1.53 61.15 20.27
C ARG A 79 -1.17 62.60 20.00
N ALA A 80 -0.20 63.09 20.76
CA ALA A 80 0.49 64.32 20.42
C ALA A 80 1.16 64.14 19.04
N PRO A 81 1.13 65.16 18.18
CA PRO A 81 1.93 65.19 16.96
C PRO A 81 3.42 64.89 17.21
N GLU A 82 4.12 64.33 16.21
CA GLU A 82 5.55 64.02 16.33
C GLU A 82 6.46 65.25 16.11
N ASP A 83 5.94 66.32 15.51
CA ASP A 83 6.66 67.59 15.39
C ASP A 83 6.45 68.40 16.67
N ALA A 84 7.54 68.78 17.32
CA ALA A 84 7.49 69.70 18.45
C ALA A 84 7.03 71.10 18.01
N GLY A 85 6.32 71.79 18.89
CA GLY A 85 5.79 73.11 18.62
C GLY A 85 4.53 73.42 19.42
N ASP A 86 3.93 74.56 19.11
CA ASP A 86 2.69 74.99 19.74
C ASP A 86 1.48 74.43 18.98
N TYR A 87 0.64 73.69 19.70
CA TYR A 87 -0.60 73.12 19.21
C TYR A 87 -1.78 73.62 20.04
N GLU A 88 -2.98 73.39 19.54
CA GLU A 88 -4.20 73.52 20.31
C GLU A 88 -5.06 72.27 20.17
N ILE A 89 -5.64 71.88 21.30
CA ILE A 89 -6.68 70.86 21.38
C ILE A 89 -7.99 71.56 21.09
N ARG A 90 -8.73 71.09 20.08
CA ARG A 90 -10.03 71.65 19.71
C ARG A 90 -11.12 70.62 19.94
N TYR A 91 -12.24 71.05 20.53
CA TYR A 91 -13.51 70.36 20.46
C TYR A 91 -14.36 70.99 19.36
N LEU A 92 -14.77 70.21 18.38
CA LEU A 92 -15.53 70.66 17.22
C LEU A 92 -16.92 70.01 17.20
N ASP A 93 -17.91 70.77 16.75
CA ASP A 93 -19.23 70.20 16.47
C ASP A 93 -19.20 69.25 15.25
N ALA A 94 -20.19 68.37 15.17
CA ALA A 94 -20.27 67.36 14.12
C ALA A 94 -20.69 67.87 12.72
N ASN A 95 -21.11 69.13 12.60
CA ASN A 95 -21.75 69.66 11.40
C ASN A 95 -20.81 70.63 10.68
N PRO A 96 -20.56 70.47 9.36
CA PRO A 96 -19.80 71.45 8.60
C PRO A 96 -20.37 72.87 8.82
N PRO A 97 -19.54 73.87 9.16
CA PRO A 97 -18.09 73.91 8.98
C PRO A 97 -17.24 73.38 10.15
N TYR A 98 -17.79 72.58 11.08
CA TYR A 98 -17.11 72.04 12.27
C TYR A 98 -16.67 73.15 13.22
N ALA A 99 -17.62 73.90 13.78
CA ALA A 99 -17.27 75.04 14.61
C ALA A 99 -16.61 74.60 15.93
N THR A 100 -15.48 75.20 16.26
CA THR A 100 -14.73 75.00 17.50
C THR A 100 -15.52 75.56 18.67
N LYS A 101 -15.97 74.69 19.59
CA LYS A 101 -16.74 75.09 20.78
C LYS A 101 -15.87 75.31 22.01
N ALA A 102 -14.75 74.61 22.09
CA ALA A 102 -13.76 74.77 23.14
C ALA A 102 -12.37 74.54 22.57
N ARG A 103 -11.38 75.26 23.10
CA ARG A 103 -9.97 75.09 22.74
C ARG A 103 -9.08 75.16 23.97
N GLN A 104 -7.98 74.42 23.97
CA GLN A 104 -6.96 74.48 25.00
C GLN A 104 -5.57 74.46 24.33
N PRO A 105 -4.64 75.37 24.70
CA PRO A 105 -3.25 75.29 24.25
C PRO A 105 -2.58 73.97 24.69
N LEU A 106 -1.70 73.44 23.84
CA LEU A 106 -0.88 72.26 24.09
C LEU A 106 0.51 72.48 23.49
N ALA A 107 1.53 72.59 24.34
CA ALA A 107 2.92 72.59 23.88
C ALA A 107 3.39 71.15 23.67
N VAL A 108 3.73 70.79 22.43
CA VAL A 108 4.34 69.49 22.14
C VAL A 108 5.85 69.65 22.28
N ILE A 109 6.42 69.09 23.35
CA ILE A 109 7.85 69.22 23.65
C ILE A 109 8.67 68.20 22.86
N PRO A 110 9.86 68.58 22.37
CA PRO A 110 10.74 67.66 21.66
C PRO A 110 11.19 66.54 22.60
N VAL A 111 11.29 65.33 22.06
CA VAL A 111 11.81 64.14 22.77
C VAL A 111 13.21 63.81 22.27
N GLU A 112 14.11 63.56 23.20
CA GLU A 112 15.45 63.05 22.90
C GLU A 112 15.48 61.54 23.05
N ALA A 113 16.37 60.91 22.27
CA ALA A 113 16.70 59.50 22.43
C ALA A 113 18.22 59.31 22.48
N LYS A 114 18.65 58.16 22.98
CA LYS A 114 20.01 57.66 22.88
C LYS A 114 19.97 56.23 22.41
N VAL A 115 20.98 55.83 21.65
CA VAL A 115 21.16 54.46 21.21
C VAL A 115 22.63 54.10 21.31
N GLU A 116 22.90 52.95 21.88
CA GLU A 116 24.24 52.42 22.12
C GLU A 116 24.32 51.02 21.51
N ALA A 117 25.35 50.82 20.69
CA ALA A 117 25.63 49.56 20.02
C ALA A 117 27.13 49.28 20.12
N PRO A 118 27.57 48.01 20.02
CA PRO A 118 28.98 47.69 19.88
C PRO A 118 29.60 48.45 18.70
N ALA A 119 30.82 48.96 18.86
CA ALA A 119 31.51 49.69 17.80
C ALA A 119 31.77 48.82 16.56
N GLN A 120 31.95 47.51 16.78
CA GLN A 120 32.20 46.52 15.75
C GLN A 120 31.44 45.22 16.07
N VAL A 121 30.87 44.60 15.05
CA VAL A 121 30.19 43.30 15.10
C VAL A 121 30.61 42.46 13.90
N ASP A 122 30.54 41.14 14.01
CA ASP A 122 30.86 40.24 12.90
C ASP A 122 29.71 40.14 11.89
N ALA A 123 30.03 40.00 10.61
CA ALA A 123 29.05 39.81 9.54
C ALA A 123 28.09 38.65 9.83
N GLY A 124 26.78 38.94 9.73
CA GLY A 124 25.71 37.98 10.03
C GLY A 124 25.42 37.72 11.51
N ALA A 125 26.25 38.24 12.43
CA ALA A 125 26.11 37.97 13.85
C ALA A 125 24.90 38.68 14.47
N LYS A 126 24.33 38.08 15.52
CA LYS A 126 23.33 38.76 16.37
C LYS A 126 24.05 39.62 17.40
N PHE A 127 23.57 40.84 17.59
CA PHE A 127 24.13 41.75 18.58
C PHE A 127 23.02 42.54 19.28
N GLN A 128 23.32 42.96 20.51
CA GLN A 128 22.41 43.67 21.38
C GLN A 128 22.62 45.18 21.26
N ILE A 129 21.52 45.92 21.35
CA ILE A 129 21.48 47.38 21.27
C ILE A 129 20.68 47.88 22.46
N THR A 130 21.30 48.73 23.27
CA THR A 130 20.63 49.45 24.36
C THR A 130 20.16 50.80 23.85
N TRP A 131 19.05 51.29 24.40
CA TRP A 131 18.47 52.56 23.97
C TRP A 131 17.76 53.25 25.14
N SER A 132 17.57 54.56 25.03
CA SER A 132 16.66 55.35 25.87
C SER A 132 15.90 56.31 24.97
N GLY A 133 14.62 56.56 25.24
CA GLY A 133 13.83 57.43 24.38
C GLY A 133 12.35 57.39 24.76
N PRO A 134 11.47 57.95 23.92
CA PRO A 134 10.05 58.07 24.23
C PRO A 134 9.28 56.74 24.32
N ASP A 135 9.83 55.64 23.79
CA ASP A 135 9.20 54.30 23.74
C ASP A 135 7.72 54.32 23.34
N ASN A 136 7.39 55.14 22.35
CA ASN A 136 6.02 55.15 21.84
C ASN A 136 5.73 53.76 21.23
N PRO A 137 4.49 53.21 21.33
CA PRO A 137 4.15 51.84 20.92
C PRO A 137 4.57 51.34 19.52
N GLN A 138 5.00 52.22 18.63
CA GLN A 138 5.45 51.92 17.26
C GLN A 138 6.91 52.31 17.01
N ASP A 139 7.61 52.84 18.00
CA ASP A 139 9.03 53.18 17.89
C ASP A 139 9.87 51.93 17.70
N PHE A 140 11.00 52.08 17.01
CA PHE A 140 11.87 50.96 16.68
C PHE A 140 13.31 51.38 16.52
N ILE A 141 14.18 50.39 16.75
CA ILE A 141 15.60 50.46 16.45
C ILE A 141 15.83 49.82 15.09
N ALA A 142 16.51 50.53 14.19
CA ALA A 142 16.80 50.07 12.83
C ALA A 142 18.29 50.12 12.54
N LEU A 143 18.80 49.12 11.81
CA LEU A 143 20.12 49.16 11.17
C LEU A 143 19.96 49.61 9.72
N SER A 144 20.73 50.60 9.30
CA SER A 144 20.66 51.23 7.98
C SER A 144 22.06 51.43 7.37
N ASP A 145 22.12 51.61 6.06
CA ASP A 145 23.32 52.12 5.38
C ASP A 145 23.60 53.58 5.78
N PRO A 146 24.87 54.04 5.84
CA PRO A 146 25.24 55.41 6.26
C PRO A 146 24.72 56.51 5.32
N GLN A 147 24.33 56.16 4.09
CA GLN A 147 23.81 57.08 3.07
C GLN A 147 22.28 56.99 2.90
N GLY A 148 21.57 56.28 3.78
CA GLY A 148 20.12 56.21 3.74
C GLY A 148 19.49 57.60 3.94
N ASP A 149 18.75 58.08 2.95
CA ASP A 149 17.93 59.30 3.05
C ASP A 149 17.18 59.33 4.38
N ARG A 150 17.29 60.45 5.10
CA ARG A 150 16.71 60.67 6.44
C ARG A 150 15.22 60.27 6.50
N ASN A 151 14.51 60.35 5.38
CA ASN A 151 13.07 60.10 5.27
C ASN A 151 12.69 58.83 4.46
N ALA A 152 13.65 58.03 3.99
CA ALA A 152 13.33 56.81 3.24
C ALA A 152 13.09 55.62 4.19
N ARG A 153 12.05 54.80 3.89
CA ARG A 153 11.84 53.47 4.50
C ARG A 153 12.91 52.46 4.04
N ARG A 154 14.19 52.77 4.26
CA ARG A 154 15.35 51.95 3.88
C ARG A 154 16.17 51.61 5.13
N TRP A 155 15.81 50.49 5.75
CA TRP A 155 16.60 49.84 6.79
C TRP A 155 16.82 48.39 6.39
N ILE A 156 17.97 47.85 6.77
CA ILE A 156 18.37 46.47 6.49
C ILE A 156 17.63 45.52 7.43
N THR A 157 17.59 45.88 8.72
CA THR A 157 16.84 45.14 9.74
C THR A 157 16.35 46.09 10.83
N TYR A 158 15.32 45.69 11.58
CA TYR A 158 14.76 46.49 12.66
C TYR A 158 14.10 45.65 13.75
N ALA A 159 13.94 46.24 14.93
CA ALA A 159 13.21 45.69 16.07
C ALA A 159 12.46 46.80 16.80
N TYR A 160 11.16 46.60 17.05
CA TYR A 160 10.37 47.52 17.87
C TYR A 160 10.92 47.63 19.29
N THR A 161 10.91 48.82 19.86
CA THR A 161 11.36 49.11 21.23
C THR A 161 10.59 48.30 22.27
N LYS A 162 9.29 48.06 22.04
CA LYS A 162 8.43 47.19 22.88
C LYS A 162 8.91 45.73 23.03
N LYS A 163 9.89 45.27 22.22
CA LYS A 163 10.48 43.93 22.37
C LYS A 163 11.44 43.84 23.56
N GLY A 164 11.82 44.97 24.15
CA GLY A 164 12.68 45.03 25.33
C GLY A 164 13.87 45.96 25.16
N ASN A 165 14.64 46.10 26.22
CA ASN A 165 15.87 46.87 26.26
C ASN A 165 16.92 46.08 27.06
N PRO A 166 17.95 45.50 26.43
CA PRO A 166 18.34 45.68 25.04
C PRO A 166 17.43 44.99 24.01
N VAL A 167 17.41 45.50 22.77
CA VAL A 167 16.88 44.79 21.59
C VAL A 167 17.98 44.04 20.87
N THR A 168 17.64 42.98 20.13
CA THR A 168 18.60 42.21 19.31
C THR A 168 18.35 42.45 17.83
N LEU A 169 19.40 42.83 17.09
CA LEU A 169 19.42 42.86 15.63
C LEU A 169 20.43 41.85 15.07
N THR A 170 20.35 41.60 13.77
CA THR A 170 21.32 40.75 13.04
C THR A 170 22.10 41.64 12.09
N ALA A 171 23.43 41.57 12.14
CA ALA A 171 24.30 42.31 11.25
C ALA A 171 24.11 41.82 9.81
N PRO A 172 24.22 42.69 8.80
CA PRO A 172 24.33 42.25 7.41
C PRO A 172 25.55 41.34 7.24
N ASP A 173 25.52 40.49 6.23
CA ASP A 173 26.67 39.66 5.85
C ASP A 173 27.69 40.41 4.99
N LYS A 174 27.30 41.56 4.43
CA LYS A 174 28.20 42.48 3.74
C LYS A 174 29.04 43.27 4.76
N PRO A 175 30.38 43.19 4.70
CA PRO A 175 31.24 44.01 5.56
C PRO A 175 31.16 45.49 5.18
N GLY A 176 31.26 46.37 6.17
CA GLY A 176 31.21 47.82 5.93
C GLY A 176 30.81 48.63 7.16
N SER A 177 30.62 49.92 6.94
CA SER A 177 30.10 50.84 7.97
C SER A 177 28.59 50.96 7.84
N TYR A 178 27.90 50.94 8.98
CA TYR A 178 26.45 51.04 9.09
C TYR A 178 26.07 51.98 10.23
N GLU A 179 24.79 52.38 10.29
CA GLU A 179 24.24 53.18 11.37
C GLU A 179 23.08 52.44 12.05
N ILE A 180 23.01 52.56 13.37
CA ILE A 180 21.85 52.19 14.18
C ILE A 180 21.05 53.45 14.47
N HIS A 181 19.74 53.39 14.24
CA HIS A 181 18.81 54.51 14.40
C HIS A 181 17.73 54.17 15.43
N TYR A 182 17.51 55.04 16.41
CA TYR A 182 16.23 55.12 17.10
C TYR A 182 15.25 55.90 16.22
N ARG A 183 14.13 55.30 15.85
CA ARG A 183 13.12 55.92 14.98
C ARG A 183 11.74 55.98 15.62
N THR A 184 11.04 57.09 15.37
CA THR A 184 9.63 57.22 15.73
C THR A 184 8.74 56.31 14.89
N GLY A 185 7.62 55.88 15.46
CA GLY A 185 6.74 54.92 14.80
C GLY A 185 5.85 55.48 13.68
N VAL A 186 5.53 56.78 13.67
CA VAL A 186 4.57 57.36 12.70
C VAL A 186 5.29 58.01 11.52
N LYS A 187 6.12 59.02 11.75
CA LYS A 187 6.87 59.73 10.68
C LYS A 187 8.29 59.20 10.46
N TYR A 188 8.74 58.21 11.24
CA TYR A 188 10.05 57.56 11.13
C TYR A 188 11.25 58.48 11.38
N TYR A 189 11.05 59.55 12.16
CA TYR A 189 12.10 60.49 12.51
C TYR A 189 13.22 59.81 13.28
N ILE A 190 14.47 60.14 12.91
CA ILE A 190 15.67 59.65 13.61
C ILE A 190 15.90 60.53 14.83
N LEU A 191 15.60 60.02 16.03
CA LEU A 191 15.83 60.73 17.29
C LEU A 191 17.26 60.54 17.81
N ALA A 192 17.88 59.40 17.51
CA ALA A 192 19.26 59.10 17.85
C ALA A 192 19.90 58.23 16.77
N ARG A 193 21.20 58.38 16.59
CA ARG A 193 22.00 57.51 15.72
C ARG A 193 23.33 57.17 16.35
N THR A 194 23.85 55.98 16.08
CA THR A 194 25.23 55.61 16.40
C THR A 194 25.81 54.74 15.27
N ALA A 195 27.12 54.83 15.05
CA ALA A 195 27.80 54.05 14.02
C ALA A 195 28.12 52.64 14.52
N VAL A 196 28.09 51.66 13.61
CA VAL A 196 28.56 50.30 13.85
C VAL A 196 29.32 49.80 12.61
N SER A 197 30.49 49.21 12.83
CA SER A 197 31.26 48.56 11.78
C SER A 197 30.94 47.07 11.74
N VAL A 198 30.67 46.54 10.55
CA VAL A 198 30.48 45.10 10.32
C VAL A 198 31.78 44.54 9.74
N ALA A 199 32.44 43.69 10.52
CA ALA A 199 33.68 43.02 10.16
C ALA A 199 33.41 41.86 9.20
N GLY A 200 34.31 41.67 8.23
CA GLY A 200 34.26 40.49 7.37
C GLY A 200 34.53 39.22 8.15
N THR A 201 33.72 38.20 7.91
CA THR A 201 33.94 36.86 8.44
C THR A 201 34.57 35.98 7.37
N THR A 202 35.42 35.05 7.78
CA THR A 202 36.01 34.04 6.90
C THR A 202 35.59 32.66 7.36
N ALA A 203 35.55 31.71 6.43
CA ALA A 203 35.37 30.31 6.75
C ALA A 203 36.56 29.50 6.23
N LYS A 204 36.68 28.28 6.72
CA LYS A 204 37.52 27.23 6.15
C LYS A 204 36.65 26.01 5.95
N LEU A 205 36.93 25.27 4.89
CA LEU A 205 36.29 23.99 4.65
C LEU A 205 37.28 22.97 4.11
N ASP A 206 37.06 21.73 4.51
CA ASP A 206 37.83 20.57 4.08
C ASP A 206 36.85 19.48 3.62
N ALA A 207 36.98 19.11 2.35
CA ALA A 207 36.18 18.09 1.69
C ALA A 207 37.13 17.17 0.89
N PRO A 208 36.79 15.89 0.68
CA PRO A 208 37.59 15.01 -0.16
C PRO A 208 37.80 15.61 -1.57
N ALA A 209 39.00 15.50 -2.11
CA ALA A 209 39.28 16.00 -3.46
C ALA A 209 38.53 15.23 -4.56
N ARG A 210 38.17 13.97 -4.26
CA ARG A 210 37.42 13.09 -5.15
C ARG A 210 36.39 12.30 -4.38
N VAL A 211 35.21 12.15 -4.98
CA VAL A 211 34.10 11.33 -4.50
C VAL A 211 33.48 10.61 -5.69
N LYS A 212 32.79 9.50 -5.47
CA LYS A 212 32.04 8.82 -6.53
C LYS A 212 30.68 9.47 -6.73
N ALA A 213 30.14 9.39 -7.95
CA ALA A 213 28.80 9.83 -8.27
C ALA A 213 27.75 9.24 -7.32
N GLY A 214 26.90 10.10 -6.76
CA GLY A 214 25.86 9.78 -5.76
C GLY A 214 26.36 9.50 -4.33
N GLN A 215 27.68 9.39 -4.12
CA GLN A 215 28.27 9.01 -2.84
C GLN A 215 28.01 10.05 -1.74
N ALA A 216 27.70 9.57 -0.53
CA ALA A 216 27.72 10.40 0.67
C ALA A 216 29.16 10.68 1.13
N PHE A 217 29.47 11.94 1.45
CA PHE A 217 30.79 12.34 1.94
C PHE A 217 30.70 13.39 3.03
N GLN A 218 31.70 13.42 3.90
CA GLN A 218 31.78 14.37 5.00
C GLN A 218 32.54 15.64 4.59
N VAL A 219 32.07 16.78 5.08
CA VAL A 219 32.72 18.08 4.94
C VAL A 219 32.94 18.67 6.32
N SER A 220 34.20 18.83 6.69
CA SER A 220 34.60 19.55 7.90
C SER A 220 34.72 21.03 7.59
N TRP A 221 34.36 21.87 8.55
CA TRP A 221 34.37 23.31 8.38
C TRP A 221 34.58 24.04 9.70
N SER A 222 35.04 25.29 9.59
CA SER A 222 35.08 26.29 10.66
C SER A 222 34.67 27.63 10.08
N GLY A 223 33.87 28.42 10.77
CA GLY A 223 33.37 29.68 10.25
C GLY A 223 32.44 30.37 11.23
N PRO A 224 31.70 31.39 10.79
CA PRO A 224 30.85 32.17 11.69
C PRO A 224 29.64 31.41 12.27
N ASP A 225 29.21 30.29 11.68
CA ASP A 225 28.06 29.47 12.13
C ASP A 225 26.81 30.32 12.45
N ASN A 226 26.56 31.35 11.63
CA ASN A 226 25.35 32.12 11.80
C ASN A 226 24.16 31.18 11.54
N SER A 227 23.03 31.41 12.21
CA SER A 227 21.91 30.44 12.28
C SER A 227 21.32 29.94 10.94
N GLN A 228 21.65 30.60 9.82
CA GLN A 228 21.18 30.29 8.47
C GLN A 228 22.33 29.95 7.51
N ASP A 229 23.59 29.92 7.97
CA ASP A 229 24.72 29.54 7.15
C ASP A 229 24.63 28.05 6.80
N PHE A 230 25.13 27.69 5.63
CA PHE A 230 25.03 26.34 5.12
C PHE A 230 26.22 25.98 4.25
N ILE A 231 26.42 24.68 4.08
CA ILE A 231 27.41 24.12 3.18
C ILE A 231 26.66 23.43 2.06
N ALA A 232 27.03 23.75 0.83
CA ALA A 232 26.41 23.21 -0.37
C ALA A 232 27.45 22.62 -1.32
N ILE A 233 27.03 21.66 -2.14
CA ILE A 233 27.75 21.22 -3.34
C ILE A 233 27.02 21.74 -4.57
N SER A 234 27.76 22.40 -5.46
CA SER A 234 27.27 23.07 -6.66
C SER A 234 28.11 22.67 -7.86
N ALA A 235 27.55 22.71 -9.07
CA ALA A 235 28.35 22.58 -10.29
C ALA A 235 29.43 23.67 -10.32
N GLN A 236 30.61 23.34 -10.85
CA GLN A 236 31.68 24.32 -11.01
C GLN A 236 31.18 25.53 -11.82
N ASP A 237 31.55 26.74 -11.38
CA ASP A 237 31.20 28.02 -12.02
C ASP A 237 29.70 28.32 -12.12
N SER A 238 28.85 27.54 -11.42
CA SER A 238 27.41 27.84 -11.34
C SER A 238 27.15 29.11 -10.53
N ASP A 239 26.00 29.74 -10.75
CA ASP A 239 25.53 30.84 -9.91
C ASP A 239 25.65 30.48 -8.42
N HIS A 240 26.01 31.46 -7.60
CA HIS A 240 26.22 31.29 -6.16
C HIS A 240 24.98 30.77 -5.43
N ARG A 241 23.77 30.98 -5.94
CA ARG A 241 22.54 30.45 -5.33
C ARG A 241 22.18 29.04 -5.78
N ALA A 242 22.81 28.55 -6.86
CA ALA A 242 22.57 27.22 -7.36
C ALA A 242 23.35 26.19 -6.54
N TYR A 243 22.68 25.11 -6.14
CA TYR A 243 23.28 23.97 -5.45
C TYR A 243 22.49 22.69 -5.77
N HIS A 244 23.16 21.54 -5.66
CA HIS A 244 22.55 20.21 -5.78
C HIS A 244 22.06 19.70 -4.43
N HIS A 245 22.92 19.78 -3.41
CA HIS A 245 22.62 19.35 -2.05
C HIS A 245 23.26 20.30 -1.05
N TYR A 246 22.59 20.54 0.08
CA TYR A 246 23.10 21.42 1.13
C TYR A 246 22.76 20.90 2.53
N GLN A 247 23.52 21.38 3.51
CA GLN A 247 23.24 21.20 4.93
C GLN A 247 23.52 22.48 5.70
N TYR A 248 22.65 22.83 6.64
CA TYR A 248 22.93 23.93 7.55
C TYR A 248 24.10 23.63 8.49
N THR A 249 24.93 24.65 8.72
CA THR A 249 26.09 24.63 9.64
C THR A 249 25.70 24.29 11.07
N ARG A 250 24.55 24.76 11.57
CA ARG A 250 23.98 24.38 12.88
C ARG A 250 23.84 22.87 13.16
N LYS A 251 23.96 22.00 12.15
CA LYS A 251 24.02 20.53 12.32
C LYS A 251 25.37 20.03 12.85
N GLY A 252 26.37 20.91 12.97
CA GLY A 252 27.71 20.61 13.46
C GLY A 252 28.74 20.42 12.35
N SER A 253 29.98 20.22 12.76
CA SER A 253 31.13 19.95 11.89
C SER A 253 31.73 18.58 12.28
N PRO A 254 31.81 17.60 11.37
CA PRO A 254 31.48 17.68 9.94
C PRO A 254 29.97 17.59 9.63
N VAL A 255 29.57 18.09 8.45
CA VAL A 255 28.26 17.78 7.83
C VAL A 255 28.40 16.70 6.77
N THR A 256 27.30 15.99 6.46
CA THR A 256 27.27 15.00 5.36
C THR A 256 26.52 15.58 4.16
N LEU A 257 27.18 15.58 2.99
CA LEU A 257 26.60 15.91 1.70
C LEU A 257 26.54 14.67 0.79
N HIS A 258 25.70 14.72 -0.23
CA HIS A 258 25.66 13.74 -1.30
C HIS A 258 26.22 14.33 -2.58
N ALA A 259 27.11 13.60 -3.23
CA ALA A 259 27.60 13.95 -4.56
C ALA A 259 26.45 13.83 -5.58
N PRO A 260 26.40 14.71 -6.59
CA PRO A 260 25.57 14.50 -7.77
C PRO A 260 25.87 13.14 -8.43
N ASP A 261 24.89 12.56 -9.12
CA ASP A 261 25.08 11.31 -9.86
C ASP A 261 25.63 11.52 -11.28
N GLU A 262 25.73 12.78 -11.72
CA GLU A 262 26.47 13.18 -12.92
C GLU A 262 27.96 13.35 -12.59
N PRO A 263 28.87 12.65 -13.31
CA PRO A 263 30.31 12.84 -13.14
C PRO A 263 30.76 14.21 -13.64
N GLY A 264 31.74 14.81 -12.97
CA GLY A 264 32.24 16.13 -13.38
C GLY A 264 33.00 16.88 -12.28
N SER A 265 33.21 18.17 -12.52
CA SER A 265 33.83 19.09 -11.57
C SER A 265 32.75 19.85 -10.80
N TYR A 266 32.88 19.85 -9.47
CA TYR A 266 31.94 20.47 -8.55
C TYR A 266 32.68 21.31 -7.53
N GLU A 267 31.95 22.21 -6.88
CA GLU A 267 32.47 23.08 -5.85
C GLU A 267 31.65 22.90 -4.56
N VAL A 268 32.35 22.60 -3.45
CA VAL A 268 31.77 22.62 -2.11
C VAL A 268 31.95 24.02 -1.55
N ARG A 269 30.87 24.67 -1.12
CA ARG A 269 30.80 26.08 -0.74
C ARG A 269 30.31 26.20 0.70
N TYR A 270 31.01 26.95 1.56
CA TYR A 270 30.44 27.52 2.78
C TYR A 270 29.76 28.83 2.40
N GLN A 271 28.47 28.97 2.70
CA GLN A 271 27.68 30.13 2.30
C GLN A 271 26.91 30.75 3.46
N THR A 272 26.84 32.08 3.44
CA THR A 272 26.04 32.84 4.40
C THR A 272 24.55 32.71 4.09
N GLY A 273 23.71 32.65 5.13
CA GLY A 273 22.27 32.50 4.92
C GLY A 273 21.50 33.73 4.41
N GLN A 274 22.08 34.95 4.46
CA GLN A 274 21.37 36.17 4.06
C GLN A 274 21.47 36.43 2.54
N SER A 275 22.69 36.57 2.01
CA SER A 275 22.93 36.89 0.60
C SER A 275 23.49 35.74 -0.24
N TYR A 276 23.71 34.56 0.35
CA TYR A 276 24.40 33.42 -0.28
C TYR A 276 25.89 33.68 -0.58
N ALA A 277 26.50 34.69 0.06
CA ALA A 277 27.92 34.97 -0.08
C ALA A 277 28.78 33.75 0.27
N ILE A 278 29.74 33.43 -0.60
CA ILE A 278 30.65 32.29 -0.44
C ILE A 278 31.83 32.75 0.42
N LEU A 279 31.96 32.21 1.64
CA LEU A 279 33.05 32.55 2.56
C LEU A 279 34.27 31.65 2.40
N ALA A 280 34.05 30.43 1.90
CA ALA A 280 35.08 29.48 1.52
C ALA A 280 34.52 28.54 0.46
N SER A 281 35.37 28.09 -0.46
CA SER A 281 35.02 27.07 -1.42
C SER A 281 36.16 26.08 -1.63
N ARG A 282 35.83 24.88 -2.11
CA ARG A 282 36.80 23.86 -2.53
C ARG A 282 36.27 23.10 -3.74
N LEU A 283 37.10 23.03 -4.77
CA LEU A 283 36.83 22.18 -5.92
C LEU A 283 37.00 20.71 -5.57
N ILE A 284 36.07 19.88 -6.06
CA ILE A 284 36.13 18.42 -5.96
C ILE A 284 35.77 17.82 -7.32
N SER A 285 36.26 16.61 -7.60
CA SER A 285 35.85 15.83 -8.77
C SER A 285 34.91 14.70 -8.35
N VAL A 286 33.82 14.56 -9.10
CA VAL A 286 32.86 13.45 -8.97
C VAL A 286 33.20 12.43 -10.04
N ASP A 287 33.75 11.30 -9.61
CA ASP A 287 34.17 10.19 -10.47
C ASP A 287 32.94 9.36 -10.92
N ALA A 288 32.97 8.89 -12.17
CA ALA A 288 31.93 8.03 -12.70
C ALA A 288 31.87 6.69 -11.97
N VAL A 289 30.65 6.15 -11.84
CA VAL A 289 30.37 4.82 -11.30
C VAL A 289 29.77 3.94 -12.39
N THR A 290 29.98 2.64 -12.26
CA THR A 290 29.41 1.63 -13.16
C THR A 290 28.55 0.65 -12.36
N ALA A 291 27.66 -0.04 -13.06
CA ALA A 291 26.88 -1.14 -12.52
C ALA A 291 26.94 -2.34 -13.48
N THR A 292 26.55 -3.51 -13.00
CA THR A 292 26.35 -4.71 -13.82
C THR A 292 25.00 -5.34 -13.49
N LEU A 293 24.44 -6.04 -14.46
CA LEU A 293 23.20 -6.82 -14.35
C LEU A 293 23.49 -8.24 -14.85
N GLU A 294 23.00 -9.23 -14.12
CA GLU A 294 23.15 -10.65 -14.43
C GLU A 294 21.84 -11.39 -14.12
N GLY A 295 21.23 -11.97 -15.15
CA GLY A 295 19.93 -12.62 -15.00
C GLY A 295 19.46 -13.28 -16.29
N PRO A 296 18.23 -13.81 -16.31
CA PRO A 296 17.70 -14.50 -17.48
C PRO A 296 17.60 -13.57 -18.69
N ALA A 297 17.83 -14.13 -19.88
CA ALA A 297 17.61 -13.43 -21.15
C ALA A 297 16.17 -13.58 -21.66
N GLU A 298 15.43 -14.57 -21.15
CA GLU A 298 14.03 -14.86 -21.53
C GLU A 298 13.21 -15.24 -20.29
N VAL A 299 11.98 -14.73 -20.19
CA VAL A 299 11.04 -15.01 -19.10
C VAL A 299 9.60 -15.07 -19.62
N GLU A 300 8.73 -15.79 -18.92
CA GLU A 300 7.30 -15.83 -19.24
C GLU A 300 6.57 -14.55 -18.83
N GLY A 301 5.59 -14.14 -19.64
CA GLY A 301 4.75 -12.97 -19.38
C GLY A 301 4.11 -13.02 -18.00
N GLY A 302 4.24 -11.94 -17.23
CA GLY A 302 3.70 -11.84 -15.88
C GLY A 302 4.45 -12.65 -14.80
N ALA A 303 5.42 -13.49 -15.15
CA ALA A 303 6.16 -14.31 -14.20
C ALA A 303 7.11 -13.46 -13.32
N PRO A 304 7.30 -13.81 -12.04
CA PRO A 304 8.38 -13.23 -11.24
C PRO A 304 9.73 -13.79 -11.69
N PHE A 305 10.77 -12.96 -11.65
CA PHE A 305 12.14 -13.40 -11.92
C PHE A 305 13.14 -12.60 -11.07
N GLU A 306 14.35 -13.14 -10.93
CA GLU A 306 15.43 -12.54 -10.15
C GLU A 306 16.53 -12.00 -11.07
N MET A 307 17.04 -10.82 -10.72
CA MET A 307 18.13 -10.14 -11.43
C MET A 307 19.26 -9.86 -10.44
N GLY A 308 20.38 -10.57 -10.59
CA GLY A 308 21.62 -10.25 -9.92
C GLY A 308 22.15 -8.90 -10.42
N TRP A 309 22.74 -8.13 -9.51
CA TRP A 309 23.32 -6.84 -9.86
C TRP A 309 24.51 -6.49 -8.96
N SER A 310 25.41 -5.67 -9.48
CA SER A 310 26.44 -4.95 -8.73
C SER A 310 26.43 -3.47 -9.15
N GLY A 311 26.80 -2.55 -8.25
CA GLY A 311 26.72 -1.13 -8.55
C GLY A 311 26.91 -0.27 -7.31
N PRO A 312 26.69 1.05 -7.42
CA PRO A 312 26.93 1.98 -6.33
C PRO A 312 25.92 1.91 -5.17
N ASP A 313 24.71 1.37 -5.39
CA ASP A 313 23.63 1.32 -4.39
C ASP A 313 23.39 2.68 -3.70
N ASN A 314 23.42 3.76 -4.48
CA ASN A 314 23.17 5.07 -3.92
C ASN A 314 21.71 5.18 -3.48
N PRO A 315 21.39 6.04 -2.49
CA PRO A 315 20.02 6.22 -2.03
C PRO A 315 19.07 6.55 -3.20
N GLY A 316 18.10 5.64 -3.42
CA GLY A 316 17.09 5.79 -4.45
C GLY A 316 17.41 5.11 -5.78
N ASP A 317 18.59 4.51 -5.94
CA ASP A 317 18.91 3.68 -7.11
C ASP A 317 17.93 2.50 -7.22
N TYR A 318 17.62 2.12 -8.47
CA TYR A 318 16.62 1.10 -8.75
C TYR A 318 16.90 0.34 -10.04
N ILE A 319 16.31 -0.84 -10.13
CA ILE A 319 16.36 -1.71 -11.30
C ILE A 319 14.94 -1.84 -11.84
N ALA A 320 14.75 -1.59 -13.13
CA ALA A 320 13.44 -1.58 -13.76
C ALA A 320 13.46 -2.33 -15.09
N VAL A 321 12.31 -2.96 -15.42
CA VAL A 321 12.03 -3.50 -16.75
C VAL A 321 11.41 -2.40 -17.61
N MET A 322 11.99 -2.16 -18.79
CA MET A 322 11.65 -1.09 -19.71
C MET A 322 11.42 -1.65 -21.10
N GLU A 323 10.55 -1.01 -21.88
CA GLU A 323 10.41 -1.32 -23.30
C GLU A 323 11.74 -1.08 -24.02
N SER A 324 12.12 -2.02 -24.87
CA SER A 324 13.35 -1.89 -25.66
C SER A 324 13.28 -0.67 -26.56
N GLY A 325 14.34 0.15 -26.55
CA GLY A 325 14.41 1.40 -27.33
C GLY A 325 13.65 2.60 -26.75
N SER A 326 13.06 2.48 -25.56
CA SER A 326 12.43 3.62 -24.88
C SER A 326 13.43 4.73 -24.51
N ASP A 327 12.95 5.97 -24.33
CA ASP A 327 13.79 7.13 -24.02
C ASP A 327 14.75 6.85 -22.85
N GLN A 328 15.99 7.31 -22.97
CA GLN A 328 17.06 7.11 -21.99
C GLN A 328 16.72 7.75 -20.64
N ARG A 329 15.91 8.81 -20.64
CA ARG A 329 15.44 9.49 -19.42
C ARG A 329 14.00 9.12 -19.05
N ALA A 330 13.39 8.15 -19.72
CA ALA A 330 12.04 7.71 -19.38
C ALA A 330 12.02 7.19 -17.93
N PRO A 331 11.16 7.74 -17.04
CA PRO A 331 10.96 7.16 -15.74
C PRO A 331 10.30 5.78 -15.91
N ALA A 332 10.65 4.84 -15.03
CA ALA A 332 10.03 3.53 -15.04
C ALA A 332 8.50 3.65 -14.84
N ARG A 333 7.73 3.21 -15.84
CA ARG A 333 6.25 3.19 -15.78
C ARG A 333 5.69 1.87 -15.23
N GLY A 334 6.55 0.90 -14.92
CA GLY A 334 6.21 -0.43 -14.41
C GLY A 334 6.68 -0.68 -12.98
N LYS A 335 6.73 -1.94 -12.53
CA LYS A 335 7.30 -2.30 -11.22
C LYS A 335 8.83 -2.31 -11.30
N TRP A 336 9.47 -1.53 -10.44
CA TRP A 336 10.92 -1.52 -10.22
C TRP A 336 11.27 -2.10 -8.85
N ALA A 337 12.54 -2.44 -8.66
CA ALA A 337 13.10 -2.85 -7.38
C ALA A 337 14.18 -1.87 -6.95
N TYR A 338 14.07 -1.28 -5.75
CA TYR A 338 15.15 -0.47 -5.20
C TYR A 338 16.34 -1.34 -4.82
N THR A 339 17.55 -0.88 -5.15
CA THR A 339 18.82 -1.58 -4.89
C THR A 339 19.08 -1.75 -3.39
N ARG A 340 18.58 -0.83 -2.54
CA ARG A 340 18.70 -0.91 -1.07
C ARG A 340 18.13 -2.21 -0.45
N TYR A 341 17.30 -2.94 -1.19
CA TYR A 341 16.75 -4.23 -0.75
C TYR A 341 17.68 -5.43 -1.05
N GLY A 342 18.86 -5.17 -1.62
CA GLY A 342 19.88 -6.16 -1.87
C GLY A 342 19.82 -6.80 -3.26
N THR A 343 20.71 -7.76 -3.45
CA THR A 343 20.87 -8.56 -4.66
C THR A 343 20.60 -10.03 -4.33
N PRO A 344 19.81 -10.77 -5.14
CA PRO A 344 19.21 -10.33 -6.39
C PRO A 344 17.97 -9.44 -6.21
N ALA A 345 17.71 -8.57 -7.19
CA ALA A 345 16.49 -7.79 -7.28
C ALA A 345 15.34 -8.67 -7.82
N ARG A 346 14.20 -8.68 -7.11
CA ARG A 346 12.99 -9.40 -7.53
C ARG A 346 12.12 -8.52 -8.41
N LEU A 347 11.96 -8.93 -9.67
CA LEU A 347 11.20 -8.22 -10.69
C LEU A 347 10.03 -9.09 -11.17
N ARG A 348 9.14 -8.49 -11.96
CA ARG A 348 8.04 -9.20 -12.63
C ARG A 348 8.02 -8.82 -14.09
N ALA A 349 7.93 -9.82 -14.95
CA ALA A 349 7.82 -9.61 -16.38
C ALA A 349 6.52 -8.86 -16.72
N PRO A 350 6.54 -7.95 -17.70
CA PRO A 350 5.33 -7.45 -18.35
C PRO A 350 4.40 -8.60 -18.78
N GLN A 351 3.09 -8.33 -18.83
CA GLN A 351 2.11 -9.32 -19.33
C GLN A 351 2.15 -9.46 -20.86
N GLN A 352 2.55 -8.39 -21.54
CA GLN A 352 2.66 -8.38 -22.98
C GLN A 352 3.98 -9.01 -23.42
N ALA A 353 3.91 -9.95 -24.35
CA ALA A 353 5.08 -10.54 -24.98
C ALA A 353 5.82 -9.51 -25.84
N GLY A 354 7.14 -9.57 -25.88
CA GLY A 354 7.97 -8.66 -26.65
C GLY A 354 9.42 -8.59 -26.19
N GLU A 355 10.17 -7.67 -26.79
CA GLU A 355 11.56 -7.37 -26.43
C GLU A 355 11.59 -6.19 -25.45
N TYR A 356 12.22 -6.42 -24.32
CA TYR A 356 12.40 -5.48 -23.22
C TYR A 356 13.88 -5.35 -22.87
N GLU A 357 14.19 -4.38 -22.04
CA GLU A 357 15.49 -4.28 -21.40
C GLU A 357 15.33 -3.99 -19.92
N ILE A 358 16.29 -4.47 -19.14
CA ILE A 358 16.38 -4.22 -17.71
C ILE A 358 17.47 -3.17 -17.53
N ARG A 359 17.17 -2.11 -16.78
CA ARG A 359 18.09 -1.00 -16.54
C ARG A 359 18.40 -0.88 -15.06
N TYR A 360 19.68 -0.71 -14.73
CA TYR A 360 20.08 -0.11 -13.45
C TYR A 360 20.08 1.41 -13.63
N GLN A 361 19.32 2.13 -12.82
CA GLN A 361 19.20 3.59 -12.91
C GLN A 361 19.49 4.26 -11.56
N THR A 362 20.14 5.42 -11.63
CA THR A 362 20.44 6.23 -10.44
C THR A 362 19.19 6.91 -9.89
N GLY A 363 19.17 7.15 -8.58
CA GLY A 363 18.02 7.76 -7.90
C GLY A 363 17.80 9.26 -8.17
N GLN A 364 18.84 10.04 -8.52
CA GLN A 364 18.71 11.51 -8.63
C GLN A 364 18.29 11.96 -10.04
N SER A 365 18.99 11.49 -11.08
CA SER A 365 18.76 11.87 -12.48
C SER A 365 18.22 10.76 -13.38
N ALA A 366 18.03 9.54 -12.84
CA ALA A 366 17.68 8.33 -13.60
C ALA A 366 18.71 7.93 -14.66
N ALA A 367 19.98 8.31 -14.46
CA ALA A 367 21.09 7.94 -15.32
C ALA A 367 21.24 6.41 -15.36
N ILE A 368 21.41 5.86 -16.56
CA ILE A 368 21.50 4.40 -16.77
C ILE A 368 22.94 3.96 -16.61
N LEU A 369 23.21 3.10 -15.62
CA LEU A 369 24.56 2.58 -15.35
C LEU A 369 24.79 1.19 -15.96
N ALA A 370 23.73 0.42 -16.20
CA ALA A 370 23.79 -0.90 -16.82
C ALA A 370 22.50 -1.23 -17.57
N ARG A 371 22.61 -2.08 -18.59
CA ARG A 371 21.50 -2.62 -19.39
C ARG A 371 21.64 -4.13 -19.52
N HIS A 372 20.50 -4.82 -19.59
CA HIS A 372 20.42 -6.26 -19.88
C HIS A 372 19.20 -6.53 -20.76
N GLY A 373 19.36 -7.28 -21.84
CA GLY A 373 18.24 -7.62 -22.74
C GLY A 373 17.31 -8.66 -22.12
N LEU A 374 15.99 -8.49 -22.32
CA LEU A 374 14.98 -9.42 -21.82
C LEU A 374 13.91 -9.69 -22.87
N ARG A 375 13.80 -10.92 -23.34
CA ARG A 375 12.65 -11.38 -24.11
C ARG A 375 11.54 -11.85 -23.18
N VAL A 376 10.33 -11.34 -23.38
CA VAL A 376 9.13 -11.79 -22.65
C VAL A 376 8.28 -12.63 -23.59
N THR A 377 8.05 -13.89 -23.24
CA THR A 377 7.13 -14.78 -23.98
C THR A 377 5.69 -14.57 -23.51
N PRO A 378 4.67 -14.98 -24.28
CA PRO A 378 3.27 -14.90 -23.83
C PRO A 378 3.08 -15.64 -22.50
N PRO A 379 2.21 -15.14 -21.60
CA PRO A 379 1.89 -15.85 -20.37
C PRO A 379 1.28 -17.22 -20.69
N PRO A 380 1.52 -18.25 -19.86
CA PRO A 380 0.85 -19.53 -20.01
C PRO A 380 -0.66 -19.33 -19.89
N VAL A 381 -1.42 -19.91 -20.81
CA VAL A 381 -2.88 -19.91 -20.75
C VAL A 381 -3.30 -20.90 -19.66
N PRO A 382 -4.02 -20.46 -18.60
CA PRO A 382 -4.48 -21.37 -17.55
C PRO A 382 -5.30 -22.54 -18.11
N PRO A 383 -5.23 -23.73 -17.50
CA PRO A 383 -6.09 -24.84 -17.90
C PRO A 383 -7.56 -24.51 -17.62
N GLY A 384 -8.46 -25.18 -18.35
CA GLY A 384 -9.85 -25.34 -17.95
C GLY A 384 -10.06 -26.70 -17.28
N HIS A 385 -11.21 -26.89 -16.65
CA HIS A 385 -11.54 -28.10 -15.91
C HIS A 385 -12.68 -28.85 -16.61
N LEU A 386 -12.55 -30.16 -16.83
CA LEU A 386 -13.53 -30.99 -17.53
C LEU A 386 -14.18 -32.00 -16.57
N ASP A 387 -15.45 -31.80 -16.28
CA ASP A 387 -16.31 -32.74 -15.56
C ASP A 387 -16.93 -33.74 -16.56
N VAL A 388 -16.85 -35.05 -16.28
CA VAL A 388 -17.37 -36.12 -17.16
C VAL A 388 -18.51 -36.86 -16.47
N THR A 389 -19.69 -36.87 -17.07
CA THR A 389 -20.90 -37.51 -16.51
C THR A 389 -21.58 -38.42 -17.54
N LEU A 390 -22.52 -39.25 -17.09
CA LEU A 390 -23.40 -40.04 -17.98
C LEU A 390 -24.71 -39.29 -18.27
N ASP A 391 -25.34 -39.61 -19.39
CA ASP A 391 -26.69 -39.15 -19.72
C ASP A 391 -27.68 -39.40 -18.55
N PRO A 392 -28.57 -38.45 -18.21
CA PRO A 392 -29.59 -38.68 -17.20
C PRO A 392 -30.46 -39.90 -17.53
N GLY A 393 -30.37 -40.95 -16.73
CA GLY A 393 -31.05 -42.23 -16.95
C GLY A 393 -30.22 -43.29 -17.68
N ALA A 394 -29.01 -42.97 -18.14
CA ALA A 394 -28.02 -43.95 -18.54
C ALA A 394 -27.36 -44.56 -17.30
N SER A 395 -27.45 -45.89 -17.21
CA SER A 395 -26.70 -46.65 -16.21
C SER A 395 -25.23 -46.76 -16.66
N ALA A 396 -24.29 -46.67 -15.70
CA ALA A 396 -22.89 -47.03 -15.94
C ALA A 396 -22.75 -48.51 -16.37
N PHE A 397 -23.76 -49.31 -16.04
CA PHE A 397 -23.94 -50.68 -16.50
C PHE A 397 -24.84 -50.72 -17.74
N GLY A 398 -24.34 -51.29 -18.82
CA GLY A 398 -25.13 -51.76 -19.94
C GLY A 398 -26.18 -52.80 -19.52
N ALA A 399 -27.24 -52.93 -20.32
CA ALA A 399 -28.34 -53.86 -20.04
C ALA A 399 -27.94 -55.35 -20.04
N ASN A 400 -26.73 -55.65 -20.53
CA ASN A 400 -26.16 -56.99 -20.61
C ASN A 400 -24.87 -57.14 -19.78
N ASP A 401 -24.52 -56.12 -18.99
CA ASP A 401 -23.31 -56.15 -18.16
C ASP A 401 -23.58 -56.98 -16.92
N ALA A 402 -22.53 -57.61 -16.39
CA ALA A 402 -22.63 -58.43 -15.19
C ALA A 402 -21.59 -58.00 -14.16
N VAL A 403 -21.98 -58.10 -12.88
CA VAL A 403 -21.10 -57.87 -11.74
C VAL A 403 -20.91 -59.18 -10.98
N GLU A 404 -19.67 -59.62 -10.82
CA GLU A 404 -19.32 -60.68 -9.89
C GLU A 404 -18.52 -60.10 -8.72
N ILE A 405 -18.97 -60.42 -7.51
CA ILE A 405 -18.25 -60.10 -6.29
C ILE A 405 -17.55 -61.36 -5.80
N ILE A 406 -16.24 -61.28 -5.60
CA ILE A 406 -15.45 -62.32 -4.95
C ILE A 406 -15.09 -61.81 -3.55
N LEU A 407 -15.69 -62.41 -2.52
CA LEU A 407 -15.53 -61.99 -1.13
C LEU A 407 -14.60 -62.94 -0.36
N ASP A 408 -13.53 -62.38 0.19
CA ASP A 408 -12.68 -63.04 1.17
C ASP A 408 -13.38 -63.15 2.53
N ALA A 409 -13.51 -64.36 3.04
CA ALA A 409 -13.97 -64.67 4.39
C ALA A 409 -12.93 -65.52 5.16
N SER A 410 -11.65 -65.38 4.83
CA SER A 410 -10.55 -66.10 5.45
C SER A 410 -10.27 -65.65 6.89
N GLY A 411 -9.30 -66.30 7.54
CA GLY A 411 -8.99 -66.05 8.95
C GLY A 411 -8.52 -64.63 9.25
N SER A 412 -7.87 -63.94 8.31
CA SER A 412 -7.46 -62.54 8.48
C SER A 412 -8.65 -61.58 8.61
N MET A 413 -9.77 -61.89 7.95
CA MET A 413 -11.02 -61.13 8.01
C MET A 413 -11.72 -61.19 9.39
N LEU A 414 -11.24 -62.02 10.32
CA LEU A 414 -11.66 -62.03 11.73
C LEU A 414 -10.99 -60.95 12.57
N LYS A 415 -9.94 -60.29 12.06
CA LYS A 415 -9.30 -59.15 12.73
C LYS A 415 -10.32 -58.03 12.94
N ARG A 416 -10.11 -57.26 14.01
CA ARG A 416 -10.97 -56.14 14.35
C ARG A 416 -10.47 -54.85 13.72
N GLN A 417 -11.42 -54.05 13.25
CA GLN A 417 -11.26 -52.72 12.69
C GLN A 417 -12.41 -51.88 13.26
N ASP A 418 -12.12 -50.74 13.88
CA ASP A 418 -13.15 -49.82 14.41
C ASP A 418 -14.24 -50.49 15.27
N GLY A 419 -13.84 -51.46 16.09
CA GLY A 419 -14.73 -52.18 17.00
C GLY A 419 -15.53 -53.33 16.39
N LYS A 420 -15.59 -53.47 15.06
CA LYS A 420 -16.22 -54.58 14.33
C LYS A 420 -15.18 -55.54 13.74
N ARG A 421 -15.59 -56.73 13.30
CA ARG A 421 -14.71 -57.60 12.50
C ARG A 421 -14.64 -57.10 11.07
N ARG A 422 -13.51 -57.30 10.39
CA ARG A 422 -13.37 -56.91 8.98
C ARG A 422 -14.46 -57.52 8.08
N ILE A 423 -14.80 -58.79 8.29
CA ILE A 423 -15.92 -59.45 7.57
C ILE A 423 -17.29 -58.84 7.88
N GLU A 424 -17.50 -58.23 9.05
CA GLU A 424 -18.76 -57.52 9.35
C GLU A 424 -18.85 -56.24 8.52
N ILE A 425 -17.75 -55.48 8.47
CA ILE A 425 -17.67 -54.25 7.68
C ILE A 425 -17.83 -54.54 6.18
N ALA A 426 -17.11 -55.55 5.66
CA ALA A 426 -17.21 -55.92 4.26
C ALA A 426 -18.62 -56.36 3.86
N ARG A 427 -19.33 -57.09 4.74
CA ARG A 427 -20.74 -57.43 4.52
C ARG A 427 -21.63 -56.19 4.53
N GLU A 428 -21.48 -55.30 5.50
CA GLU A 428 -22.26 -54.05 5.57
C GLU A 428 -22.09 -53.19 4.32
N VAL A 429 -20.86 -53.01 3.84
CA VAL A 429 -20.60 -52.25 2.61
C VAL A 429 -21.12 -52.97 1.37
N LEU A 430 -21.04 -54.31 1.33
CA LEU A 430 -21.59 -55.08 0.22
C LEU A 430 -23.12 -55.02 0.16
N LEU A 431 -23.80 -55.00 1.32
CA LEU A 431 -25.24 -54.78 1.41
C LEU A 431 -25.64 -53.39 0.87
N ASP A 432 -24.86 -52.35 1.21
CA ASP A 432 -25.05 -51.02 0.63
C ASP A 432 -24.90 -51.08 -0.90
N LEU A 433 -23.83 -51.70 -1.41
CA LEU A 433 -23.53 -51.78 -2.85
C LEU A 433 -24.65 -52.45 -3.66
N THR A 434 -25.24 -53.53 -3.14
CA THR A 434 -26.35 -54.27 -3.79
C THR A 434 -27.71 -53.59 -3.62
N GLY A 435 -27.82 -52.62 -2.70
CA GLY A 435 -29.00 -51.77 -2.55
C GLY A 435 -28.95 -50.52 -3.45
N ASP A 436 -27.78 -49.89 -3.56
CA ASP A 436 -27.43 -48.72 -4.39
C ASP A 436 -25.91 -48.51 -4.26
N PRO A 437 -25.06 -48.56 -5.33
CA PRO A 437 -25.31 -48.16 -6.72
C PRO A 437 -25.51 -49.26 -7.78
N ILE A 438 -25.50 -50.56 -7.47
CA ILE A 438 -25.79 -51.57 -8.51
C ILE A 438 -27.30 -51.61 -8.79
N PRO A 439 -27.76 -51.31 -10.02
CA PRO A 439 -29.19 -51.29 -10.31
C PRO A 439 -29.84 -52.66 -10.08
N THR A 440 -31.06 -52.67 -9.53
CA THR A 440 -31.87 -53.89 -9.42
C THR A 440 -32.07 -54.51 -10.80
N GLY A 441 -31.91 -55.84 -10.90
CA GLY A 441 -32.02 -56.58 -12.15
C GLY A 441 -30.72 -56.71 -12.95
N THR A 442 -29.64 -56.00 -12.59
CA THR A 442 -28.32 -56.23 -13.19
C THR A 442 -27.89 -57.69 -12.97
N PRO A 443 -27.44 -58.42 -14.01
CA PRO A 443 -26.85 -59.75 -13.85
C PRO A 443 -25.75 -59.77 -12.77
N PHE A 444 -25.93 -60.58 -11.73
CA PHE A 444 -25.07 -60.56 -10.54
C PHE A 444 -24.69 -61.97 -10.10
N ALA A 445 -23.45 -62.15 -9.66
CA ALA A 445 -22.93 -63.37 -9.05
C ALA A 445 -22.14 -63.05 -7.78
N LEU A 446 -22.17 -63.96 -6.80
CA LEU A 446 -21.41 -63.84 -5.55
C LEU A 446 -20.63 -65.13 -5.31
N ARG A 447 -19.31 -65.00 -5.29
CA ARG A 447 -18.38 -66.05 -4.92
C ARG A 447 -17.72 -65.70 -3.59
N VAL A 448 -17.59 -66.70 -2.72
CA VAL A 448 -17.02 -66.53 -1.38
C VAL A 448 -16.03 -67.66 -1.12
N PHE A 449 -14.88 -67.32 -0.56
CA PHE A 449 -13.91 -68.31 -0.10
C PHE A 449 -13.58 -68.12 1.39
N GLY A 450 -13.20 -69.22 2.05
CA GLY A 450 -12.81 -69.21 3.46
C GLY A 450 -13.95 -69.28 4.49
N HIS A 451 -15.20 -69.48 4.08
CA HIS A 451 -16.39 -69.45 4.96
C HIS A 451 -17.06 -70.81 5.27
N LYS A 452 -16.63 -71.93 4.66
CA LYS A 452 -17.25 -73.26 4.85
C LYS A 452 -16.37 -74.35 5.43
N GLU A 453 -15.06 -74.29 5.18
CA GLU A 453 -14.15 -75.39 5.52
C GLU A 453 -12.76 -74.83 5.86
N ALA A 454 -12.22 -75.23 7.01
CA ALA A 454 -10.88 -74.83 7.45
C ALA A 454 -9.80 -75.60 6.68
N ASP A 455 -8.66 -74.96 6.44
CA ASP A 455 -7.49 -75.52 5.73
C ASP A 455 -7.75 -76.03 4.30
N ALA A 456 -8.89 -75.69 3.70
CA ALA A 456 -9.26 -76.09 2.34
C ALA A 456 -9.05 -74.97 1.32
N CYS A 457 -8.53 -75.30 0.14
CA CYS A 457 -8.44 -74.41 -1.02
C CYS A 457 -9.74 -74.36 -1.81
N ARG A 458 -10.83 -74.11 -1.09
CA ARG A 458 -12.21 -74.16 -1.58
C ARG A 458 -12.77 -72.74 -1.75
N THR A 459 -13.50 -72.54 -2.83
CA THR A 459 -14.28 -71.33 -3.13
C THR A 459 -15.67 -71.74 -3.61
N ASP A 460 -16.72 -71.07 -3.15
CA ASP A 460 -18.12 -71.45 -3.40
C ASP A 460 -18.88 -70.31 -4.08
N LEU A 461 -19.72 -70.67 -5.05
CA LEU A 461 -20.69 -69.77 -5.66
C LEU A 461 -21.92 -69.71 -4.75
N GLU A 462 -22.04 -68.63 -3.97
CA GLU A 462 -23.16 -68.42 -3.03
C GLU A 462 -24.40 -67.84 -3.72
N GLU A 463 -24.17 -67.08 -4.79
CA GLU A 463 -25.22 -66.63 -5.71
C GLU A 463 -24.76 -66.89 -7.14
N SER A 464 -25.48 -67.76 -7.85
CA SER A 464 -25.26 -68.00 -9.27
C SER A 464 -25.75 -66.83 -10.11
N LEU A 465 -25.15 -66.62 -11.29
CA LEU A 465 -25.52 -65.54 -12.20
C LEU A 465 -27.03 -65.46 -12.43
N ALA A 466 -27.64 -64.39 -11.91
CA ALA A 466 -29.05 -64.09 -12.03
C ALA A 466 -29.29 -62.58 -11.92
N PRO A 467 -30.44 -62.05 -12.38
CA PRO A 467 -30.80 -60.66 -12.11
C PRO A 467 -30.74 -60.37 -10.60
N LEU A 468 -30.06 -59.29 -10.23
CA LEU A 468 -29.89 -58.85 -8.85
C LEU A 468 -31.25 -58.61 -8.20
N ASP A 469 -31.52 -59.40 -7.17
CA ASP A 469 -32.62 -59.24 -6.22
C ASP A 469 -32.00 -58.88 -4.87
N PRO A 470 -32.08 -57.61 -4.44
CA PRO A 470 -31.42 -57.14 -3.23
C PRO A 470 -31.80 -57.95 -1.99
N GLU A 471 -33.08 -58.32 -1.82
CA GLU A 471 -33.52 -59.08 -0.64
C GLU A 471 -32.92 -60.49 -0.60
N ARG A 472 -32.87 -61.17 -1.76
CA ARG A 472 -32.30 -62.51 -1.88
C ARG A 472 -30.79 -62.49 -1.63
N VAL A 473 -30.08 -61.56 -2.28
CA VAL A 473 -28.62 -61.45 -2.18
C VAL A 473 -28.20 -60.99 -0.77
N ASP A 474 -28.94 -60.08 -0.15
CA ASP A 474 -28.78 -59.70 1.25
C ASP A 474 -28.78 -60.90 2.20
N ALA A 475 -29.74 -61.80 2.01
CA ALA A 475 -29.88 -63.01 2.82
C ALA A 475 -28.71 -64.00 2.59
N ARG A 476 -28.04 -63.95 1.44
CA ARG A 476 -26.78 -64.69 1.20
C ARG A 476 -25.63 -64.03 1.96
N ILE A 477 -25.41 -62.74 1.74
CA ILE A 477 -24.32 -61.96 2.33
C ILE A 477 -24.34 -62.05 3.86
N LYS A 478 -25.51 -61.85 4.48
CA LYS A 478 -25.67 -61.88 5.96
C LYS A 478 -25.28 -63.23 6.58
N ARG A 479 -25.35 -64.33 5.83
CA ARG A 479 -24.99 -65.68 6.30
C ARG A 479 -23.50 -66.00 6.13
N VAL A 480 -22.75 -65.22 5.35
CA VAL A 480 -21.30 -65.41 5.21
C VAL A 480 -20.63 -65.14 6.55
N GLN A 481 -19.82 -66.08 7.02
CA GLN A 481 -19.06 -65.97 8.26
C GLN A 481 -17.60 -66.29 7.97
N ALA A 482 -16.68 -65.47 8.48
CA ALA A 482 -15.26 -65.79 8.36
C ALA A 482 -14.86 -66.93 9.30
N MET A 483 -13.91 -67.76 8.88
CA MET A 483 -13.44 -68.91 9.65
C MET A 483 -11.96 -68.80 10.02
N ASN A 484 -11.61 -69.26 11.22
CA ASN A 484 -10.21 -69.37 11.62
C ASN A 484 -9.53 -70.52 10.85
N LEU A 485 -8.23 -70.40 10.57
CA LEU A 485 -7.45 -71.36 9.76
C LEU A 485 -7.96 -71.57 8.33
N ALA A 486 -8.75 -70.65 7.78
CA ALA A 486 -9.14 -70.67 6.38
C ALA A 486 -8.00 -70.17 5.47
N LYS A 487 -7.85 -70.81 4.30
CA LYS A 487 -6.94 -70.38 3.23
C LYS A 487 -7.65 -69.42 2.25
N THR A 488 -6.87 -68.77 1.40
CA THR A 488 -7.25 -67.69 0.47
C THR A 488 -7.01 -68.11 -0.99
N PRO A 489 -7.87 -68.96 -1.59
CA PRO A 489 -7.74 -69.42 -2.97
C PRO A 489 -8.21 -68.36 -3.98
N ILE A 490 -7.46 -67.26 -4.09
CA ILE A 490 -7.74 -66.12 -4.99
C ILE A 490 -7.64 -66.55 -6.45
N ALA A 491 -6.54 -67.19 -6.85
CA ALA A 491 -6.30 -67.65 -8.21
C ALA A 491 -7.42 -68.59 -8.68
N ARG A 492 -7.80 -69.55 -7.83
CA ARG A 492 -8.88 -70.49 -8.13
C ARG A 492 -10.24 -69.79 -8.26
N SER A 493 -10.48 -68.74 -7.48
CA SER A 493 -11.72 -67.96 -7.58
C SER A 493 -11.77 -67.18 -8.89
N LEU A 494 -10.65 -66.57 -9.30
CA LEU A 494 -10.52 -65.87 -10.58
C LEU A 494 -10.64 -66.81 -11.79
N GLU A 495 -10.09 -68.03 -11.71
CA GLU A 495 -10.25 -69.04 -12.77
C GLU A 495 -11.73 -69.39 -13.02
N LEU A 496 -12.55 -69.44 -11.96
CA LEU A 496 -13.95 -69.84 -12.00
C LEU A 496 -14.88 -68.74 -12.51
N VAL A 497 -14.44 -67.47 -12.54
CA VAL A 497 -15.18 -66.35 -13.17
C VAL A 497 -15.61 -66.69 -14.60
N ALA A 498 -14.78 -67.44 -15.33
CA ALA A 498 -15.10 -67.87 -16.69
C ALA A 498 -16.39 -68.71 -16.76
N GLU A 499 -16.61 -69.56 -15.76
CA GLU A 499 -17.79 -70.41 -15.64
C GLU A 499 -18.97 -69.62 -15.02
N ASP A 500 -18.69 -68.80 -14.02
CA ASP A 500 -19.70 -68.03 -13.28
C ASP A 500 -20.38 -66.98 -14.16
N LEU A 501 -19.61 -66.30 -15.02
CA LEU A 501 -20.09 -65.29 -15.97
C LEU A 501 -20.24 -65.83 -17.39
N ALA A 502 -20.35 -67.15 -17.54
CA ALA A 502 -20.57 -67.78 -18.83
C ALA A 502 -21.88 -67.27 -19.45
N GLY A 503 -21.82 -66.82 -20.71
CA GLY A 503 -22.98 -66.32 -21.45
C GLY A 503 -23.31 -64.84 -21.25
N VAL A 504 -22.56 -64.11 -20.42
CA VAL A 504 -22.66 -62.64 -20.35
C VAL A 504 -22.17 -62.03 -21.66
N ALA A 505 -23.01 -61.19 -22.27
CA ALA A 505 -22.75 -60.55 -23.56
C ALA A 505 -22.22 -59.12 -23.46
N GLY A 506 -22.44 -58.44 -22.32
CA GLY A 506 -21.90 -57.12 -22.03
C GLY A 506 -20.60 -57.17 -21.24
N GLU A 507 -20.27 -56.06 -20.58
CA GLU A 507 -19.08 -55.94 -19.74
C GLU A 507 -19.16 -56.87 -18.53
N ARG A 508 -18.06 -57.53 -18.19
CA ARG A 508 -17.94 -58.41 -17.02
C ARG A 508 -17.08 -57.71 -15.98
N ILE A 509 -17.69 -57.22 -14.91
CA ILE A 509 -17.00 -56.48 -13.85
C ILE A 509 -16.81 -57.43 -12.67
N VAL A 510 -15.57 -57.72 -12.32
CA VAL A 510 -15.22 -58.51 -11.14
C VAL A 510 -14.70 -57.56 -10.07
N ILE A 511 -15.21 -57.68 -8.85
CA ILE A 511 -14.66 -56.99 -7.69
C ILE A 511 -14.20 -58.03 -6.68
N LEU A 512 -12.89 -58.17 -6.53
CA LEU A 512 -12.27 -58.98 -5.48
C LEU A 512 -12.08 -58.12 -4.23
N ILE A 513 -12.67 -58.53 -3.11
CA ILE A 513 -12.51 -57.89 -1.80
C ILE A 513 -11.69 -58.82 -0.92
N THR A 514 -10.48 -58.42 -0.54
CA THR A 514 -9.57 -59.26 0.25
C THR A 514 -8.68 -58.46 1.17
N ASP A 515 -8.27 -59.03 2.31
CA ASP A 515 -7.31 -58.47 3.25
C ASP A 515 -5.99 -59.28 3.35
N GLY A 516 -5.80 -60.26 2.46
CA GLY A 516 -4.72 -61.24 2.56
C GLY A 516 -4.17 -61.72 1.21
N GLU A 517 -2.98 -62.33 1.26
CA GLU A 517 -2.32 -62.89 0.07
C GLU A 517 -2.93 -64.23 -0.34
N GLU A 518 -2.62 -64.70 -1.55
CA GLU A 518 -2.90 -66.08 -1.98
C GLU A 518 -2.13 -67.10 -1.12
N THR A 519 -2.82 -68.09 -0.53
CA THR A 519 -2.21 -69.11 0.36
C THR A 519 -2.43 -70.56 -0.08
N CYS A 520 -3.01 -70.77 -1.27
CA CYS A 520 -3.26 -72.08 -1.86
C CYS A 520 -2.28 -72.46 -2.97
N GLY A 521 -1.28 -71.61 -3.23
CA GLY A 521 -0.22 -71.88 -4.21
C GLY A 521 -0.65 -71.71 -5.67
N GLY A 522 -1.80 -71.09 -5.92
CA GLY A 522 -2.21 -70.68 -7.26
C GLY A 522 -1.51 -69.40 -7.71
N ASP A 523 -1.67 -69.05 -8.99
CA ASP A 523 -1.15 -67.83 -9.59
C ASP A 523 -2.30 -66.93 -10.07
N PRO A 524 -2.68 -65.88 -9.30
CA PRO A 524 -3.75 -64.96 -9.70
C PRO A 524 -3.48 -64.22 -11.01
N ALA A 525 -2.21 -63.92 -11.34
CA ALA A 525 -1.87 -63.27 -12.59
C ALA A 525 -2.17 -64.19 -13.79
N ALA A 526 -1.71 -65.44 -13.71
CA ALA A 526 -1.97 -66.44 -14.74
C ALA A 526 -3.48 -66.74 -14.89
N ALA A 527 -4.25 -66.71 -13.80
CA ALA A 527 -5.70 -66.87 -13.84
C ALA A 527 -6.37 -65.75 -14.65
N ILE A 528 -6.00 -64.48 -14.40
CA ILE A 528 -6.54 -63.31 -15.10
C ILE A 528 -6.15 -63.32 -16.58
N GLU A 529 -4.88 -63.61 -16.90
CA GLU A 529 -4.42 -63.78 -18.27
C GLU A 529 -5.17 -64.92 -19.00
N GLY A 530 -5.47 -66.00 -18.28
CA GLY A 530 -6.28 -67.10 -18.77
C GLY A 530 -7.71 -66.72 -19.15
N LEU A 531 -8.34 -65.77 -18.43
CA LEU A 531 -9.65 -65.21 -18.81
C LEU A 531 -9.56 -64.46 -20.13
N LYS A 532 -8.57 -63.56 -20.27
CA LYS A 532 -8.33 -62.81 -21.51
C LYS A 532 -8.04 -63.73 -22.69
N ALA A 533 -7.23 -64.76 -22.51
CA ALA A 533 -6.89 -65.74 -23.54
C ALA A 533 -8.11 -66.54 -24.05
N LYS A 534 -9.15 -66.70 -23.22
CA LYS A 534 -10.44 -67.31 -23.61
C LYS A 534 -11.36 -66.34 -24.35
N GLY A 535 -10.91 -65.11 -24.63
CA GLY A 535 -11.72 -64.05 -25.23
C GLY A 535 -12.76 -63.47 -24.28
N MET A 536 -12.61 -63.70 -22.97
CA MET A 536 -13.45 -63.09 -21.97
C MET A 536 -12.80 -61.79 -21.52
N ASP A 537 -13.31 -60.68 -22.07
CA ASP A 537 -13.01 -59.35 -21.53
C ASP A 537 -13.67 -59.24 -20.15
N VAL A 538 -12.85 -59.12 -19.11
CA VAL A 538 -13.25 -59.09 -17.70
C VAL A 538 -12.46 -57.99 -17.04
N ARG A 539 -13.17 -56.97 -16.53
CA ARG A 539 -12.60 -55.89 -15.74
C ARG A 539 -12.41 -56.33 -14.30
N VAL A 540 -11.19 -56.67 -13.91
CA VAL A 540 -10.88 -57.14 -12.55
C VAL A 540 -10.44 -55.98 -11.67
N ASN A 541 -11.35 -55.52 -10.81
CA ASN A 541 -11.04 -54.56 -9.76
C ASN A 541 -10.70 -55.30 -8.46
N ILE A 542 -9.69 -54.81 -7.75
CA ILE A 542 -9.28 -55.40 -6.47
C ILE A 542 -9.37 -54.34 -5.38
N VAL A 543 -10.17 -54.62 -4.35
CA VAL A 543 -10.31 -53.76 -3.18
C VAL A 543 -9.57 -54.42 -2.01
N GLY A 544 -8.39 -53.87 -1.71
CA GLY A 544 -7.57 -54.32 -0.59
C GLY A 544 -8.08 -53.71 0.71
N PHE A 545 -8.56 -54.54 1.64
CA PHE A 545 -9.15 -54.04 2.87
C PHE A 545 -8.18 -54.13 4.05
N ALA A 546 -7.82 -52.98 4.62
CA ALA A 546 -6.97 -52.85 5.79
C ALA A 546 -5.63 -53.60 5.65
N ILE A 547 -4.95 -53.31 4.54
CA ILE A 547 -3.63 -53.82 4.16
C ILE A 547 -2.60 -52.72 4.36
N ASP A 548 -1.55 -52.99 5.14
CA ASP A 548 -0.44 -52.06 5.35
C ASP A 548 0.81 -52.42 4.52
N ASP A 549 0.84 -53.61 3.92
CA ASP A 549 1.99 -54.11 3.15
C ASP A 549 2.00 -53.55 1.72
N GLU A 550 2.89 -52.60 1.44
CA GLU A 550 3.02 -51.98 0.10
C GLU A 550 3.45 -52.95 -1.01
N ALA A 551 4.16 -54.03 -0.67
CA ALA A 551 4.53 -55.07 -1.64
C ALA A 551 3.30 -55.89 -2.05
N LEU A 552 2.41 -56.17 -1.08
CA LEU A 552 1.10 -56.75 -1.36
C LEU A 552 0.21 -55.82 -2.19
N LYS A 553 0.11 -54.53 -1.82
CA LYS A 553 -0.64 -53.54 -2.62
C LYS A 553 -0.13 -53.45 -4.06
N SER A 554 1.19 -53.46 -4.24
CA SER A 554 1.81 -53.42 -5.57
C SER A 554 1.50 -54.66 -6.41
N ARG A 555 1.43 -55.85 -5.79
CA ARG A 555 0.96 -57.07 -6.48
C ARG A 555 -0.50 -56.97 -6.88
N PHE A 556 -1.36 -56.44 -6.03
CA PHE A 556 -2.78 -56.26 -6.35
C PHE A 556 -3.00 -55.23 -7.46
N ARG A 557 -2.23 -54.13 -7.48
CA ARG A 557 -2.21 -53.19 -8.62
C ARG A 557 -1.87 -53.91 -9.93
N TYR A 558 -0.79 -54.68 -9.92
CA TYR A 558 -0.37 -55.46 -11.08
C TYR A 558 -1.46 -56.45 -11.56
N TRP A 559 -2.13 -57.16 -10.65
CA TRP A 559 -3.20 -58.08 -11.02
C TRP A 559 -4.43 -57.35 -11.58
N ALA A 560 -4.82 -56.21 -10.99
CA ALA A 560 -5.92 -55.42 -11.52
C ALA A 560 -5.62 -54.86 -12.92
N ASP A 561 -4.40 -54.35 -13.14
CA ASP A 561 -3.93 -53.88 -14.44
C ASP A 561 -3.97 -54.99 -15.50
N LEU A 562 -3.58 -56.22 -15.15
CA LEU A 562 -3.68 -57.37 -16.04
C LEU A 562 -5.12 -57.66 -16.45
N GLY A 563 -6.10 -57.30 -15.63
CA GLY A 563 -7.53 -57.46 -15.89
C GLY A 563 -8.22 -56.17 -16.34
N ASP A 564 -7.49 -55.17 -16.85
CA ASP A 564 -8.05 -53.88 -17.29
C ASP A 564 -8.93 -53.15 -16.24
N GLY A 565 -8.76 -53.50 -14.97
CA GLY A 565 -9.42 -52.89 -13.83
C GLY A 565 -8.42 -52.14 -12.96
N ASP A 566 -8.82 -51.83 -11.73
CA ASP A 566 -8.00 -51.03 -10.85
C ASP A 566 -7.94 -51.58 -9.43
N TYR A 567 -6.81 -51.29 -8.78
CA TYR A 567 -6.65 -51.56 -7.36
C TYR A 567 -7.08 -50.35 -6.53
N HIS A 568 -7.88 -50.62 -5.50
CA HIS A 568 -8.32 -49.63 -4.53
C HIS A 568 -7.93 -50.06 -3.12
N ASP A 569 -7.24 -49.17 -2.42
CA ASP A 569 -6.87 -49.36 -1.02
C ASP A 569 -8.00 -48.85 -0.11
N ALA A 570 -8.37 -49.62 0.90
CA ALA A 570 -9.44 -49.30 1.82
C ALA A 570 -8.97 -49.47 3.26
N ALA A 571 -8.68 -48.36 3.95
CA ALA A 571 -8.21 -48.38 5.33
C ALA A 571 -9.33 -48.57 6.37
N GLY A 572 -10.60 -48.36 6.00
CA GLY A 572 -11.74 -48.47 6.91
C GLY A 572 -13.06 -48.61 6.16
N ALA A 573 -14.19 -48.58 6.88
CA ALA A 573 -15.52 -48.80 6.30
C ALA A 573 -15.89 -47.77 5.22
N ASP A 574 -15.61 -46.49 5.46
CA ASP A 574 -15.91 -45.41 4.52
C ASP A 574 -15.04 -45.47 3.26
N ASP A 575 -13.75 -45.81 3.42
CA ASP A 575 -12.85 -46.02 2.28
C ASP A 575 -13.28 -47.24 1.48
N LEU A 576 -13.66 -48.33 2.15
CA LEU A 576 -14.17 -49.54 1.48
C LEU A 576 -15.40 -49.23 0.64
N LYS A 577 -16.35 -48.45 1.18
CA LYS A 577 -17.54 -48.00 0.45
C LYS A 577 -17.19 -47.15 -0.77
N ARG A 578 -16.30 -46.16 -0.62
CA ARG A 578 -15.85 -45.34 -1.75
C ARG A 578 -15.12 -46.16 -2.81
N SER A 579 -14.21 -47.02 -2.40
CA SER A 579 -13.43 -47.90 -3.28
C SER A 579 -14.31 -48.85 -4.06
N MET A 580 -15.34 -49.43 -3.44
CA MET A 580 -16.32 -50.29 -4.12
C MET A 580 -17.18 -49.50 -5.11
N ASN A 581 -17.63 -48.29 -4.77
CA ASN A 581 -18.36 -47.43 -5.71
C ASN A 581 -17.50 -47.01 -6.91
N HIS A 582 -16.24 -46.68 -6.67
CA HIS A 582 -15.29 -46.26 -7.70
C HIS A 582 -14.88 -47.43 -8.61
N ALA A 583 -14.79 -48.65 -8.09
CA ALA A 583 -14.57 -49.87 -8.87
C ALA A 583 -15.69 -50.12 -9.91
N LEU A 584 -16.91 -49.65 -9.63
CA LEU A 584 -18.05 -49.76 -10.55
C LEU A 584 -18.08 -48.65 -11.61
N GLN A 585 -17.43 -47.50 -11.35
CA GLN A 585 -17.43 -46.40 -12.30
C GLN A 585 -16.68 -46.76 -13.58
N ALA A 586 -17.22 -46.34 -14.72
CA ALA A 586 -16.59 -46.52 -16.01
C ALA A 586 -15.33 -45.64 -16.11
N PRO A 587 -14.14 -46.21 -16.38
CA PRO A 587 -12.96 -45.41 -16.71
C PRO A 587 -13.13 -44.75 -18.09
N TYR A 588 -12.54 -43.57 -18.29
CA TYR A 588 -12.51 -42.87 -19.58
C TYR A 588 -11.12 -42.32 -19.92
N ASP A 589 -10.89 -42.11 -21.21
CA ASP A 589 -9.76 -41.39 -21.78
C ASP A 589 -10.23 -40.10 -22.47
N VAL A 590 -9.44 -39.05 -22.34
CA VAL A 590 -9.58 -37.78 -23.06
C VAL A 590 -8.55 -37.76 -24.16
N VAL A 591 -9.02 -37.64 -25.40
CA VAL A 591 -8.23 -37.72 -26.61
C VAL A 591 -8.22 -36.36 -27.31
N ASP A 592 -7.03 -35.86 -27.62
CA ASP A 592 -6.86 -34.62 -28.37
C ASP A 592 -7.18 -34.78 -29.87
N ALA A 593 -7.11 -33.68 -30.62
CA ALA A 593 -7.36 -33.67 -32.06
C ALA A 593 -6.37 -34.55 -32.87
N ASN A 594 -5.22 -34.90 -32.31
CA ASN A 594 -4.21 -35.76 -32.95
C ASN A 594 -4.42 -37.25 -32.62
N GLY A 595 -5.44 -37.59 -31.82
CA GLY A 595 -5.68 -38.96 -31.38
C GLY A 595 -4.82 -39.39 -30.17
N LYS A 596 -4.13 -38.47 -29.50
CA LYS A 596 -3.32 -38.76 -28.32
C LYS A 596 -4.17 -38.67 -27.06
N VAL A 597 -4.07 -39.66 -26.17
CA VAL A 597 -4.64 -39.58 -24.81
C VAL A 597 -3.86 -38.53 -24.02
N VAL A 598 -4.55 -37.49 -23.57
CA VAL A 598 -3.98 -36.35 -22.82
C VAL A 598 -4.36 -36.36 -21.34
N ALA A 599 -5.43 -37.07 -20.98
CA ALA A 599 -5.84 -37.31 -19.60
C ALA A 599 -6.75 -38.55 -19.55
N SER A 600 -6.92 -39.12 -18.36
CA SER A 600 -7.85 -40.21 -18.10
C SER A 600 -8.51 -39.98 -16.74
N GLY A 601 -9.69 -40.56 -16.52
CA GLY A 601 -10.41 -40.42 -15.26
C GLY A 601 -11.55 -41.43 -15.12
N ARG A 602 -12.46 -41.18 -14.18
CA ARG A 602 -13.69 -41.96 -14.01
C ARG A 602 -14.92 -41.11 -14.13
N VAL A 603 -15.92 -41.66 -14.79
CA VAL A 603 -17.18 -40.95 -15.01
C VAL A 603 -17.85 -40.70 -13.65
N GLY A 604 -18.23 -39.44 -13.40
CA GLY A 604 -18.84 -39.00 -12.15
C GLY A 604 -17.86 -38.66 -11.03
N ASP A 605 -16.55 -38.71 -11.27
CA ASP A 605 -15.51 -38.27 -10.33
C ASP A 605 -15.14 -36.78 -10.54
N ASN A 606 -14.08 -36.30 -9.88
CA ASN A 606 -13.64 -34.89 -9.84
C ASN A 606 -13.16 -34.27 -11.17
N GLY A 607 -13.32 -34.93 -12.31
CA GLY A 607 -12.91 -34.41 -13.61
C GLY A 607 -11.39 -34.27 -13.79
N VAL A 608 -10.97 -33.60 -14.87
CA VAL A 608 -9.54 -33.42 -15.23
C VAL A 608 -9.24 -32.00 -15.71
N ASP A 609 -8.06 -31.46 -15.37
CA ASP A 609 -7.58 -30.16 -15.86
C ASP A 609 -6.88 -30.32 -17.21
N LEU A 610 -7.28 -29.52 -18.19
CA LEU A 610 -6.83 -29.61 -19.57
C LEU A 610 -6.51 -28.24 -20.14
N ALA A 611 -5.54 -28.18 -21.05
CA ALA A 611 -5.31 -26.98 -21.84
C ALA A 611 -6.59 -26.63 -22.63
N PRO A 612 -6.87 -25.34 -22.90
CA PRO A 612 -8.02 -24.98 -23.71
C PRO A 612 -7.96 -25.62 -25.10
N GLY A 613 -9.07 -26.21 -25.55
CA GLY A 613 -9.10 -26.96 -26.80
C GLY A 613 -10.35 -27.83 -26.95
N GLU A 614 -10.41 -28.51 -28.09
CA GLU A 614 -11.44 -29.50 -28.41
C GLU A 614 -10.93 -30.90 -28.13
N TYR A 615 -11.74 -31.70 -27.44
CA TYR A 615 -11.39 -33.06 -27.02
C TYR A 615 -12.53 -34.03 -27.30
N ARG A 616 -12.16 -35.29 -27.51
CA ARG A 616 -13.09 -36.43 -27.48
C ARG A 616 -12.87 -37.18 -26.18
N VAL A 617 -13.95 -37.51 -25.48
CA VAL A 617 -13.93 -38.35 -24.28
C VAL A 617 -14.55 -39.69 -24.62
N GLU A 618 -13.89 -40.78 -24.25
CA GLU A 618 -14.32 -42.15 -24.56
C GLU A 618 -14.13 -43.06 -23.34
N THR A 619 -15.15 -43.83 -22.96
CA THR A 619 -15.00 -44.83 -21.89
C THR A 619 -14.21 -46.05 -22.35
N ARG A 620 -13.42 -46.63 -21.46
CA ARG A 620 -12.76 -47.93 -21.66
C ARG A 620 -13.71 -49.09 -21.29
N THR A 621 -14.93 -49.04 -21.82
CA THR A 621 -15.99 -50.05 -21.64
C THR A 621 -16.33 -50.69 -22.98
N ALA A 622 -17.00 -51.84 -22.98
CA ALA A 622 -17.43 -52.54 -24.19
C ALA A 622 -18.97 -52.65 -24.26
N PRO A 623 -19.66 -51.90 -25.14
CA PRO A 623 -19.15 -50.89 -26.08
C PRO A 623 -18.75 -49.57 -25.40
N PRO A 624 -17.86 -48.76 -26.02
CA PRO A 624 -17.46 -47.48 -25.48
C PRO A 624 -18.57 -46.43 -25.61
N LEU A 625 -18.72 -45.61 -24.58
CA LEU A 625 -19.51 -44.39 -24.60
C LEU A 625 -18.61 -43.22 -24.99
N GLN A 626 -19.11 -42.30 -25.80
CA GLN A 626 -18.31 -41.19 -26.32
C GLN A 626 -19.02 -39.85 -26.18
N GLY A 627 -18.24 -38.79 -26.04
CA GLY A 627 -18.68 -37.39 -26.02
C GLY A 627 -17.62 -36.45 -26.59
N LYS A 628 -18.03 -35.24 -26.98
CA LYS A 628 -17.11 -34.17 -27.38
C LYS A 628 -17.14 -33.06 -26.35
N ALA A 629 -15.98 -32.51 -26.01
CA ALA A 629 -15.83 -31.47 -25.01
C ALA A 629 -15.00 -30.31 -25.54
N THR A 630 -15.47 -29.08 -25.31
CA THR A 630 -14.71 -27.85 -25.51
C THR A 630 -14.26 -27.33 -24.16
N VAL A 631 -12.95 -27.32 -23.91
CA VAL A 631 -12.36 -26.76 -22.69
C VAL A 631 -11.92 -25.34 -22.96
N VAL A 632 -12.28 -24.43 -22.04
CA VAL A 632 -11.91 -23.01 -22.09
C VAL A 632 -11.12 -22.67 -20.82
N SER A 633 -10.07 -21.86 -20.97
CA SER A 633 -9.22 -21.38 -19.87
C SER A 633 -10.05 -20.85 -18.70
N ASP A 634 -9.67 -21.23 -17.48
CA ASP A 634 -10.31 -20.80 -16.22
C ASP A 634 -11.82 -21.08 -16.13
N LYS A 635 -12.34 -22.02 -16.93
CA LYS A 635 -13.76 -22.42 -16.90
C LYS A 635 -13.90 -23.91 -16.62
N ARG A 636 -15.03 -24.26 -16.01
CA ARG A 636 -15.53 -25.63 -15.96
C ARG A 636 -16.34 -25.93 -17.22
N ALA A 637 -16.01 -27.04 -17.86
CA ALA A 637 -16.74 -27.63 -18.96
C ALA A 637 -17.32 -28.97 -18.48
N GLY A 638 -18.51 -29.33 -18.97
CA GLY A 638 -19.11 -30.63 -18.71
C GLY A 638 -19.26 -31.39 -20.01
N VAL A 639 -18.97 -32.69 -19.99
CA VAL A 639 -19.31 -33.60 -21.09
C VAL A 639 -20.16 -34.74 -20.56
N VAL A 640 -21.26 -34.97 -21.27
CA VAL A 640 -22.18 -36.06 -20.98
C VAL A 640 -21.91 -37.17 -22.00
N LEU A 641 -21.59 -38.36 -21.51
CA LEU A 641 -21.30 -39.52 -22.35
C LEU A 641 -22.58 -40.30 -22.61
N GLY A 642 -22.81 -40.59 -23.90
CA GLY A 642 -23.94 -41.37 -24.37
C GLY A 642 -23.52 -42.45 -25.36
N ARG A 643 -24.43 -43.37 -25.67
CA ARG A 643 -24.21 -44.35 -26.75
C ARG A 643 -24.28 -43.64 -28.08
N VAL A 644 -23.32 -43.93 -28.96
CA VAL A 644 -23.33 -43.39 -30.33
C VAL A 644 -24.55 -43.96 -31.06
N ASN A 645 -25.56 -43.13 -31.31
CA ASN A 645 -26.59 -43.45 -32.29
C ASN A 645 -25.93 -43.51 -33.67
N GLN A 646 -25.73 -44.72 -34.21
CA GLN A 646 -25.24 -44.93 -35.57
C GLN A 646 -26.28 -44.57 -36.65
N THR A 647 -26.92 -43.41 -36.56
CA THR A 647 -27.81 -42.88 -37.60
C THR A 647 -27.43 -41.45 -37.92
N GLY A 648 -26.54 -41.30 -38.89
CA GLY A 648 -26.11 -40.02 -39.45
C GLY A 648 -25.14 -40.25 -40.60
N ARG A 649 -25.66 -40.78 -41.71
CA ARG A 649 -25.03 -40.71 -43.04
C ARG A 649 -25.45 -39.43 -43.72
#